data_AF-A0A8J7YTD8-F1
#
_entry.id   AF-A0A8J7YTD8-F1
#
_cell.length_a   1.000
_cell.length_b   1.000
_cell.length_c   1.000
_cell.angle_alpha   90.00
_cell.angle_beta   90.00
_cell.angle_gamma   90.00
#
_symmetry.space_group_name_H-M   'P 1'
#
loop_
_entity.id
_entity.type
_entity.pdbx_description
1 polymer ?
#
loop_
_entity_poly.entity_id
_entity_poly.type
_entity_poly.pdbx_seq_one_letter_code
_entity_poly.pdbx_strand_id
1 'polypeptide(L)'
;SMHGMLETFSTSQVDALDRKISALEYLGAETLELNERLENAISLVRNSEYNRCLEITGKMDRDIDEMLMKLNGSWIERASAATEKAEGSMKERFTKLLREASELRSGQNYFRSACTAKDIVDWATNGNVFRAQSLIQRTRRLLSIFPDIKSSSASSMLENAERMLSIDVESSLKSAGEAHDIVYGLITNRFVKVMSELMNMVSTSRRKKIEIGYGYNLIGRARAALKFEDFETAGRMASLAKDEIEGKLRSVEEIEQNMEKAEKLSIESRKLNIPIEGLDEKLEAARSALKRFDYQSAGRVIGEALEMEDRGLASYLAPKEVLSVKSLLQLMQSLSLDSSDFEGRRSEITAMMRERRHYDALILARKTLQDIEAVLQNALDSAIRSVEAESSRAEVEGIDVKPVESRLERARELLSKRQYEQAYSSVSLADKELNFSRNAVAEASAAIEGATRFVEKLDELGIIDSTAVGMLKQARTLLSNEQHLLSLQTSQKCTELCVEALRKKGERILQECSDSMIPLLADDAAASILQRIESLRAAIAEGKPEAADELLYLKELNDKLRLQKEMAERTLDVTVAKIRSAGEQGVDTAPLKEEAEYMRSLLSGRRYGEVIERGLRVEQAVDDMLSEARRLSERVDAFEKRINGYAELGIPMDGYREKIGAARELISSGKVQEGRSLLSEAEKGTEEMLNKLCISTINALEGATKAADELGIEFRPGLVEQAREYAVAGKAAESLSISYPALKDVSFMLLETLQAAFNRAVQGIDYPENLKKDALTRIESLVSKQMYDDAVVYLREVRENAARKAEIFRALEPIRNETSSLSREFRNAGINIRGMEMRLNSIFSELPDSSVTQAQQILEEMKRLKKSLLPAIKVDVSSQNGMPALRIMNSGKAVALNVTSSIRGKTFNMNESLGNLKPGEARVLSISPGSSGEISVEIKSGSPLGDGEHTFTAHFRMEGGRLSPIHICAYCRGKIKDGVGVYSCECGREYHIPCSERVERCECGRTVESGLGRHT
;
A
#
# COMPACT_ATOMS: atom_id res chain seq x y z
N SER A 1 -34.68 41.65 64.25
CA SER A 1 -35.27 41.19 65.53
C SER A 1 -34.25 40.30 66.25
N MET A 2 -34.29 40.19 67.59
CA MET A 2 -33.39 39.30 68.35
C MET A 2 -33.47 37.84 67.88
N HIS A 3 -34.64 37.42 67.38
CA HIS A 3 -34.89 36.10 66.83
C HIS A 3 -34.05 35.81 65.56
N GLY A 4 -34.03 36.74 64.59
CA GLY A 4 -33.23 36.57 63.36
C GLY A 4 -31.71 36.60 63.60
N MET A 5 -31.25 37.31 64.65
CA MET A 5 -29.84 37.25 65.07
C MET A 5 -29.47 35.89 65.65
N LEU A 6 -30.33 35.30 66.50
CA LEU A 6 -30.10 33.97 67.08
C LEU A 6 -30.17 32.86 66.04
N GLU A 7 -31.06 32.98 65.06
CA GLU A 7 -31.16 32.08 63.91
C GLU A 7 -29.85 32.10 63.10
N THR A 8 -29.44 33.27 62.61
CA THR A 8 -28.19 33.43 61.84
C THR A 8 -26.97 32.98 62.65
N PHE A 9 -26.96 33.26 63.95
CA PHE A 9 -25.90 32.85 64.86
C PHE A 9 -25.83 31.32 64.97
N SER A 10 -26.96 30.64 65.16
CA SER A 10 -27.04 29.19 65.34
C SER A 10 -26.74 28.44 64.03
N THR A 11 -27.27 28.90 62.89
CA THR A 11 -26.98 28.33 61.57
C THR A 11 -25.49 28.40 61.26
N SER A 12 -24.85 29.55 61.47
CA SER A 12 -23.40 29.67 61.22
C SER A 12 -22.55 28.85 62.20
N GLN A 13 -23.02 28.58 63.42
CA GLN A 13 -22.33 27.69 64.36
C GLN A 13 -22.42 26.23 63.91
N VAL A 14 -23.60 25.81 63.45
CA VAL A 14 -23.83 24.50 62.84
C VAL A 14 -22.95 24.33 61.59
N ASP A 15 -22.92 25.32 60.70
CA ASP A 15 -22.07 25.28 59.49
C ASP A 15 -20.57 25.18 59.84
N ALA A 16 -20.13 25.88 60.89
CA ALA A 16 -18.75 25.81 61.35
C ALA A 16 -18.41 24.42 61.92
N LEU A 17 -19.32 23.81 62.67
CA LEU A 17 -19.15 22.45 63.20
C LEU A 17 -19.19 21.40 62.10
N ASP A 18 -20.07 21.52 61.13
CA ASP A 18 -20.14 20.63 59.96
C ASP A 18 -18.80 20.59 59.22
N ARG A 19 -18.18 21.76 59.00
CA ARG A 19 -16.84 21.86 58.40
C ARG A 19 -15.76 21.26 59.29
N LYS A 20 -15.84 21.43 60.61
CA LYS A 20 -14.90 20.81 61.55
C LYS A 20 -15.05 19.29 61.61
N ILE A 21 -16.27 18.76 61.50
CA ILE A 21 -16.54 17.34 61.43
C ILE A 21 -16.01 16.77 60.11
N SER A 22 -16.26 17.46 59.00
CA SER A 22 -15.68 17.14 57.69
C SER A 22 -14.14 17.12 57.73
N ALA A 23 -13.53 18.02 58.50
CA ALA A 23 -12.09 18.05 58.74
C ALA A 23 -11.59 16.84 59.54
N LEU A 24 -12.35 16.37 60.54
CA LEU A 24 -12.05 15.14 61.27
C LEU A 24 -12.20 13.91 60.37
N GLU A 25 -13.26 13.82 59.57
CA GLU A 25 -13.47 12.76 58.58
C GLU A 25 -12.34 12.72 57.56
N TYR A 26 -11.89 13.89 57.08
CA TYR A 26 -10.73 13.98 56.20
C TYR A 26 -9.47 13.40 56.84
N LEU A 27 -9.31 13.55 58.16
CA LEU A 27 -8.21 12.97 58.93
C LEU A 27 -8.46 11.49 59.30
N GLY A 28 -9.56 10.89 58.84
CA GLY A 28 -9.91 9.48 59.07
C GLY A 28 -10.51 9.21 60.45
N ALA A 29 -11.15 10.20 61.07
CA ALA A 29 -11.88 10.01 62.32
C ALA A 29 -13.24 9.33 62.09
N GLU A 30 -13.69 8.54 63.06
CA GLU A 30 -15.08 8.11 63.14
C GLU A 30 -15.93 9.23 63.74
N THR A 31 -16.81 9.82 62.94
CA THR A 31 -17.59 11.03 63.28
C THR A 31 -19.08 10.77 63.41
N LEU A 32 -19.53 9.51 63.35
CA LEU A 32 -20.95 9.15 63.35
C LEU A 32 -21.73 9.83 64.49
N GLU A 33 -21.22 9.78 65.71
CA GLU A 33 -21.85 10.41 66.88
C GLU A 33 -21.86 11.95 66.80
N LEU A 34 -20.84 12.55 66.18
CA LEU A 34 -20.82 14.00 65.95
C LEU A 34 -21.83 14.42 64.87
N ASN A 35 -22.00 13.62 63.82
CA ASN A 35 -22.98 13.85 62.77
C ASN A 35 -24.42 13.73 63.30
N GLU A 36 -24.72 12.73 64.12
CA GLU A 36 -26.04 12.61 64.78
C GLU A 36 -26.34 13.84 65.67
N ARG A 37 -25.32 14.32 66.40
CA ARG A 37 -25.45 15.54 67.23
C ARG A 37 -25.57 16.81 66.37
N LEU A 38 -24.93 16.86 65.20
CA LEU A 38 -25.05 17.95 64.23
C LEU A 38 -26.46 18.00 63.63
N GLU A 39 -27.02 16.86 63.23
CA GLU A 39 -28.40 16.76 62.73
C GLU A 39 -29.41 17.20 63.81
N ASN A 40 -29.17 16.82 65.07
CA ASN A 40 -29.94 17.30 66.19
C ASN A 40 -29.84 18.84 66.31
N ALA A 41 -28.64 19.41 66.23
CA ALA A 41 -28.44 20.87 66.23
C ALA A 41 -29.17 21.56 65.07
N ILE A 42 -29.10 21.02 63.84
CA ILE A 42 -29.83 21.51 62.66
C ILE A 42 -31.34 21.49 62.92
N SER A 43 -31.85 20.40 63.50
CA SER A 43 -33.28 20.27 63.83
C SER A 43 -33.74 21.32 64.85
N LEU A 44 -32.89 21.64 65.83
CA LEU A 44 -33.15 22.69 66.82
C LEU A 44 -33.15 24.08 66.20
N VAL A 45 -32.28 24.35 65.21
CA VAL A 45 -32.32 25.59 64.43
C VAL A 45 -33.64 25.71 63.66
N ARG A 46 -34.06 24.64 62.98
CA ARG A 46 -35.32 24.60 62.21
C ARG A 46 -36.56 24.79 63.08
N ASN A 47 -36.52 24.32 64.32
CA ASN A 47 -37.60 24.46 65.30
C ASN A 47 -37.52 25.77 66.13
N SER A 48 -36.63 26.70 65.75
CA SER A 48 -36.39 27.96 66.47
C SER A 48 -35.92 27.80 67.93
N GLU A 49 -35.38 26.64 68.32
CA GLU A 49 -34.84 26.32 69.66
C GLU A 49 -33.35 26.70 69.80
N TYR A 50 -33.02 27.98 69.54
CA TYR A 50 -31.63 28.44 69.39
C TYR A 50 -30.75 28.24 70.64
N ASN A 51 -31.26 28.47 71.85
CA ASN A 51 -30.45 28.32 73.08
C ASN A 51 -29.98 26.87 73.30
N ARG A 52 -30.85 25.91 72.99
CA ARG A 52 -30.55 24.48 73.11
C ARG A 52 -29.58 24.03 72.04
N CYS A 53 -29.72 24.56 70.82
CA CYS A 53 -28.74 24.40 69.76
C CYS A 53 -27.35 24.84 70.26
N LEU A 54 -27.23 26.03 70.86
CA LEU A 54 -25.94 26.56 71.33
C LEU A 54 -25.27 25.75 72.44
N GLU A 55 -26.06 25.13 73.33
CA GLU A 55 -25.49 24.24 74.35
C GLU A 55 -24.90 22.97 73.72
N ILE A 56 -25.59 22.38 72.75
CA ILE A 56 -25.13 21.18 72.03
C ILE A 56 -23.91 21.52 71.19
N THR A 57 -23.95 22.59 70.40
CA THR A 57 -22.82 22.98 69.54
C THR A 57 -21.58 23.32 70.37
N GLY A 58 -21.73 23.94 71.54
CA GLY A 58 -20.61 24.21 72.45
C GLY A 58 -19.98 22.96 73.08
N LYS A 59 -20.74 21.88 73.30
CA LYS A 59 -20.19 20.58 73.72
C LYS A 59 -19.47 19.89 72.57
N MET A 60 -20.10 19.87 71.38
CA MET A 60 -19.50 19.30 70.17
C MET A 60 -18.16 19.94 69.83
N ASP A 61 -18.04 21.27 69.96
CA ASP A 61 -16.80 22.00 69.66
C ASP A 61 -15.61 21.49 70.49
N ARG A 62 -15.84 21.20 71.78
CA ARG A 62 -14.81 20.65 72.69
C ARG A 62 -14.45 19.20 72.34
N ASP A 63 -15.46 18.38 72.05
CA ASP A 63 -15.26 16.98 71.68
C ASP A 63 -14.46 16.86 70.37
N ILE A 64 -14.73 17.75 69.41
CA ILE A 64 -14.00 17.87 68.15
C ILE A 64 -12.54 18.25 68.42
N ASP A 65 -12.28 19.26 69.25
CA ASP A 65 -10.91 19.70 69.57
C ASP A 65 -10.10 18.56 70.24
N GLU A 66 -10.72 17.76 71.12
CA GLU A 66 -10.08 16.60 71.74
C GLU A 66 -9.77 15.48 70.72
N MET A 67 -10.74 15.15 69.86
CA MET A 67 -10.53 14.19 68.77
C MET A 67 -9.41 14.63 67.83
N LEU A 68 -9.39 15.90 67.46
CA LEU A 68 -8.38 16.50 66.60
C LEU A 68 -6.98 16.38 67.21
N MET A 69 -6.86 16.63 68.52
CA MET A 69 -5.60 16.50 69.24
C MET A 69 -5.08 15.05 69.23
N LYS A 70 -5.97 14.06 69.42
CA LYS A 70 -5.63 12.62 69.35
C LYS A 70 -5.19 12.21 67.94
N LEU A 71 -5.95 12.61 66.92
CA LEU A 71 -5.64 12.31 65.51
C LEU A 71 -4.32 12.93 65.08
N ASN A 72 -4.05 14.17 65.50
CA ASN A 72 -2.79 14.84 65.23
C ASN A 72 -1.59 14.04 65.78
N GLY A 73 -1.71 13.51 67.00
CA GLY A 73 -0.69 12.65 67.59
C GLY A 73 -0.42 11.41 66.73
N SER A 74 -1.49 10.68 66.36
CA SER A 74 -1.43 9.50 65.50
C SER A 74 -0.81 9.79 64.12
N TRP A 75 -1.21 10.88 63.47
CA TRP A 75 -0.66 11.25 62.16
C TRP A 75 0.82 11.65 62.22
N ILE A 76 1.26 12.36 63.27
CA ILE A 76 2.69 12.67 63.45
C ILE A 76 3.52 11.41 63.60
N GLU A 77 3.05 10.42 64.36
CA GLU A 77 3.76 9.14 64.51
C GLU A 77 3.89 8.41 63.18
N ARG A 78 2.80 8.34 62.40
CA ARG A 78 2.81 7.76 61.05
C ARG A 78 3.73 8.52 60.09
N ALA A 79 3.71 9.85 60.14
CA ALA A 79 4.57 10.70 59.33
C ALA A 79 6.04 10.52 59.67
N SER A 80 6.38 10.36 60.96
CA SER A 80 7.73 10.03 61.42
C SER A 80 8.17 8.68 60.85
N ALA A 81 7.34 7.64 60.96
CA ALA A 81 7.64 6.33 60.39
C ALA A 81 7.79 6.34 58.86
N ALA A 82 6.98 7.14 58.16
CA ALA A 82 7.09 7.34 56.71
C ALA A 82 8.39 8.09 56.33
N THR A 83 8.78 9.07 57.14
CA THR A 83 10.03 9.83 56.97
C THR A 83 11.26 8.94 57.15
N GLU A 84 11.25 8.04 58.13
CA GLU A 84 12.36 7.11 58.38
C GLU A 84 12.60 6.15 57.22
N LYS A 85 11.51 5.66 56.60
CA LYS A 85 11.52 4.76 55.45
C LYS A 85 11.87 5.43 54.13
N ALA A 86 11.77 6.76 54.04
CA ALA A 86 12.12 7.49 52.84
C ALA A 86 13.65 7.55 52.64
N GLU A 87 14.09 7.55 51.38
CA GLU A 87 15.51 7.64 50.99
C GLU A 87 15.79 8.91 50.17
N GLY A 88 17.05 9.34 50.15
CA GLY A 88 17.51 10.46 49.33
C GLY A 88 16.84 11.82 49.64
N SER A 89 16.52 12.57 48.58
CA SER A 89 15.94 13.93 48.66
C SER A 89 14.54 13.96 49.28
N MET A 90 13.78 12.87 49.21
CA MET A 90 12.47 12.77 49.86
C MET A 90 12.60 12.74 51.38
N LYS A 91 13.61 12.05 51.92
CA LYS A 91 13.85 12.00 53.37
C LYS A 91 14.10 13.39 53.95
N GLU A 92 14.93 14.19 53.29
CA GLU A 92 15.25 15.55 53.71
C GLU A 92 14.00 16.46 53.69
N ARG A 93 13.18 16.35 52.63
CA ARG A 93 11.92 17.09 52.52
C ARG A 93 10.90 16.67 53.59
N PHE A 94 10.72 15.37 53.82
CA PHE A 94 9.82 14.87 54.87
C PHE A 94 10.28 15.29 56.26
N THR A 95 11.59 15.30 56.51
CA THR A 95 12.15 15.77 57.79
C THR A 95 11.82 17.25 58.04
N LYS A 96 11.91 18.10 57.00
CA LYS A 96 11.52 19.52 57.09
C LYS A 96 10.03 19.68 57.38
N LEU A 97 9.17 18.95 56.66
CA LEU A 97 7.72 19.01 56.86
C LEU A 97 7.29 18.45 58.23
N LEU A 98 7.96 17.42 58.73
CA LEU A 98 7.71 16.86 60.06
C LEU A 98 8.08 17.86 61.16
N ARG A 99 9.15 18.63 60.97
CA ARG A 99 9.50 19.75 61.85
C ARG A 99 8.43 20.84 61.82
N GLU A 100 7.95 21.22 60.63
CA GLU A 100 6.86 22.20 60.49
C GLU A 100 5.58 21.70 61.19
N ALA A 101 5.19 20.45 60.99
CA ALA A 101 4.05 19.85 61.70
C ALA A 101 4.23 19.93 63.23
N SER A 102 5.44 19.68 63.73
CA SER A 102 5.77 19.77 65.15
C SER A 102 5.68 21.20 65.69
N GLU A 103 6.16 22.18 64.93
CA GLU A 103 6.02 23.61 65.26
C GLU A 103 4.54 24.02 65.30
N LEU A 104 3.74 23.60 64.32
CA LEU A 104 2.30 23.84 64.27
C LEU A 104 1.55 23.21 65.45
N ARG A 105 1.94 22.00 65.85
CA ARG A 105 1.42 21.35 67.06
C ARG A 105 1.73 22.16 68.32
N SER A 106 2.95 22.69 68.43
CA SER A 106 3.35 23.52 69.58
C SER A 106 2.56 24.83 69.66
N GLY A 107 2.20 25.40 68.51
CA GLY A 107 1.30 26.56 68.39
C GLY A 107 -0.19 26.24 68.57
N GLN A 108 -0.55 25.03 69.01
CA GLN A 108 -1.93 24.55 69.14
C GLN A 108 -2.75 24.59 67.83
N ASN A 109 -2.07 24.49 66.68
CA ASN A 109 -2.73 24.38 65.38
C ASN A 109 -2.82 22.91 64.96
N TYR A 110 -3.60 22.14 65.74
CA TYR A 110 -3.65 20.68 65.65
C TYR A 110 -4.17 20.18 64.30
N PHE A 111 -5.10 20.90 63.66
CA PHE A 111 -5.61 20.51 62.35
C PHE A 111 -4.54 20.63 61.27
N ARG A 112 -3.86 21.78 61.19
CA ARG A 112 -2.80 21.99 60.19
C ARG A 112 -1.65 21.02 60.42
N SER A 113 -1.26 20.85 61.69
CA SER A 113 -0.28 19.83 62.08
C SER A 113 -0.67 18.44 61.59
N ALA A 114 -1.93 18.02 61.79
CA ALA A 114 -2.42 16.72 61.36
C ALA A 114 -2.48 16.59 59.84
N CYS A 115 -2.91 17.64 59.13
CA CYS A 115 -2.94 17.70 57.67
C CYS A 115 -1.52 17.64 57.08
N THR A 116 -0.55 18.36 57.63
CA THR A 116 0.85 18.29 57.19
C THR A 116 1.43 16.90 57.43
N ALA A 117 1.16 16.30 58.60
CA ALA A 117 1.59 14.95 58.91
C ALA A 117 0.93 13.90 58.00
N LYS A 118 -0.38 14.01 57.76
CA LYS A 118 -1.10 13.18 56.79
C LYS A 118 -0.56 13.37 55.37
N ASP A 119 -0.29 14.61 54.96
CA ASP A 119 0.29 14.93 53.64
C ASP A 119 1.66 14.23 53.46
N ILE A 120 2.50 14.12 54.52
CA ILE A 120 3.76 13.34 54.47
C ILE A 120 3.46 11.86 54.24
N VAL A 121 2.49 11.27 54.94
CA VAL A 121 2.13 9.85 54.82
C VAL A 121 1.53 9.55 53.45
N ASP A 122 0.59 10.38 52.99
CA ASP A 122 -0.04 10.25 51.68
C ASP A 122 0.98 10.45 50.56
N TRP A 123 1.92 11.39 50.71
CA TRP A 123 3.01 11.59 49.76
C TRP A 123 3.97 10.39 49.74
N ALA A 124 4.33 9.86 50.90
CA ALA A 124 5.15 8.64 50.98
C ALA A 124 4.45 7.41 50.35
N THR A 125 3.12 7.36 50.39
CA THR A 125 2.32 6.23 49.90
C THR A 125 1.99 6.35 48.40
N ASN A 126 1.59 7.54 47.94
CA ASN A 126 1.03 7.79 46.61
C ASN A 126 2.01 8.51 45.65
N GLY A 127 3.18 8.91 46.15
CA GLY A 127 4.23 9.55 45.34
C GLY A 127 3.96 11.01 44.96
N ASN A 128 4.88 11.58 44.18
CA ASN A 128 4.89 13.01 43.83
C ASN A 128 3.67 13.46 43.00
N VAL A 129 3.07 12.56 42.20
CA VAL A 129 1.96 12.88 41.28
C VAL A 129 0.72 13.29 42.07
N PHE A 130 0.36 12.51 43.09
CA PHE A 130 -0.78 12.79 43.94
C PHE A 130 -0.62 14.12 44.68
N ARG A 131 0.60 14.40 45.17
CA ARG A 131 0.88 15.65 45.88
C ARG A 131 0.75 16.88 44.97
N ALA A 132 1.29 16.82 43.75
CA ALA A 132 1.17 17.89 42.77
C ALA A 132 -0.30 18.16 42.41
N GLN A 133 -1.09 17.10 42.16
CA GLN A 133 -2.54 17.23 41.89
C GLN A 133 -3.30 17.85 43.05
N SER A 134 -3.01 17.44 44.29
CA SER A 134 -3.67 17.98 45.48
C SER A 134 -3.37 19.47 45.65
N LEU A 135 -2.12 19.91 45.44
CA LEU A 135 -1.75 21.31 45.51
C LEU A 135 -2.43 22.14 44.41
N ILE A 136 -2.45 21.64 43.17
CA ILE A 136 -3.15 22.30 42.05
C ILE A 136 -4.64 22.51 42.39
N GLN A 137 -5.32 21.48 42.88
CA GLN A 137 -6.74 21.57 43.26
C GLN A 137 -6.98 22.55 44.41
N ARG A 138 -6.15 22.51 45.46
CA ARG A 138 -6.24 23.45 46.60
C ARG A 138 -6.07 24.88 46.13
N THR A 139 -5.04 25.17 45.33
CA THR A 139 -4.76 26.53 44.83
C THR A 139 -5.88 27.03 43.90
N ARG A 140 -6.45 26.17 43.03
CA ARG A 140 -7.62 26.53 42.21
C ARG A 140 -8.83 26.89 43.05
N ARG A 141 -9.13 26.09 44.08
CA ARG A 141 -10.26 26.36 44.97
C ARG A 141 -10.08 27.71 45.66
N LEU A 142 -8.89 28.00 46.17
CA LEU A 142 -8.59 29.29 46.78
C LEU A 142 -8.78 30.47 45.81
N LEU A 143 -8.31 30.34 44.56
CA LEU A 143 -8.53 31.36 43.51
C LEU A 143 -10.01 31.52 43.14
N SER A 144 -10.80 30.44 43.15
CA SER A 144 -12.24 30.50 42.88
C SER A 144 -13.03 31.21 43.99
N ILE A 145 -12.62 31.05 45.25
CA ILE A 145 -13.26 31.72 46.39
C ILE A 145 -12.92 33.21 46.40
N PHE A 146 -11.73 33.59 45.92
CA PHE A 146 -11.24 34.96 45.88
C PHE A 146 -10.84 35.40 44.47
N PRO A 147 -11.80 35.61 43.55
CA PRO A 147 -11.51 35.97 42.16
C PRO A 147 -10.77 37.31 42.00
N ASP A 148 -10.89 38.20 43.00
CA ASP A 148 -10.20 39.49 43.00
C ASP A 148 -8.68 39.35 43.22
N ILE A 149 -8.22 38.21 43.75
CA ILE A 149 -6.79 37.93 43.97
C ILE A 149 -6.21 37.47 42.63
N LYS A 150 -5.96 38.43 41.75
CA LYS A 150 -5.32 38.20 40.45
C LYS A 150 -3.80 38.19 40.62
N SER A 151 -3.22 37.01 40.82
CA SER A 151 -1.78 36.81 40.67
C SER A 151 -1.51 36.12 39.33
N SER A 152 -1.08 36.90 38.33
CA SER A 152 -0.62 36.36 37.04
C SER A 152 0.51 35.36 37.23
N SER A 153 1.37 35.59 38.22
CA SER A 153 2.44 34.66 38.61
C SER A 153 1.88 33.34 39.15
N ALA A 154 0.92 33.36 40.08
CA ALA A 154 0.35 32.12 40.60
C ALA A 154 -0.49 31.36 39.55
N SER A 155 -1.26 32.07 38.73
CA SER A 155 -2.05 31.45 37.66
C SER A 155 -1.16 30.81 36.59
N SER A 156 -0.11 31.50 36.15
CA SER A 156 0.85 30.95 35.19
C SER A 156 1.66 29.78 35.77
N MET A 157 2.05 29.84 37.04
CA MET A 157 2.69 28.72 37.75
C MET A 157 1.75 27.53 37.89
N LEU A 158 0.45 27.75 38.11
CA LEU A 158 -0.54 26.69 38.20
C LEU A 158 -0.81 26.02 36.84
N GLU A 159 -0.93 26.81 35.77
CA GLU A 159 -1.02 26.30 34.39
C GLU A 159 0.25 25.54 33.98
N ASN A 160 1.43 26.02 34.40
CA ASN A 160 2.68 25.32 34.18
C ASN A 160 2.72 24.01 34.97
N ALA A 161 2.30 24.02 36.23
CA ALA A 161 2.24 22.83 37.07
C ALA A 161 1.35 21.74 36.45
N GLU A 162 0.21 22.11 35.86
CA GLU A 162 -0.70 21.18 35.19
C GLU A 162 -0.12 20.60 33.91
N ARG A 163 0.51 21.42 33.08
CA ARG A 163 1.19 20.95 31.86
C ARG A 163 2.34 20.01 32.20
N MET A 164 3.10 20.33 33.23
CA MET A 164 4.27 19.55 33.66
C MET A 164 3.87 18.26 34.38
N LEU A 165 2.64 18.12 34.85
CA LEU A 165 2.21 16.96 35.64
C LEU A 165 2.36 15.62 34.89
N SER A 166 2.19 15.62 33.57
CA SER A 166 2.37 14.43 32.72
C SER A 166 3.79 14.26 32.18
N ILE A 167 4.66 15.27 32.32
CA ILE A 167 5.99 15.35 31.70
C ILE A 167 7.09 15.20 32.75
N ASP A 168 7.09 16.08 33.76
CA ASP A 168 8.02 16.08 34.87
C ASP A 168 7.29 16.49 36.16
N VAL A 169 7.02 15.46 36.96
CA VAL A 169 6.27 15.54 38.20
C VAL A 169 7.00 16.39 39.24
N GLU A 170 8.33 16.42 39.24
CA GLU A 170 9.08 17.20 40.23
C GLU A 170 9.01 18.70 39.93
N SER A 171 9.13 19.08 38.66
CA SER A 171 8.87 20.46 38.23
C SER A 171 7.41 20.87 38.44
N SER A 172 6.46 19.97 38.15
CA SER A 172 5.03 20.18 38.42
C SER A 172 4.76 20.45 39.89
N LEU A 173 5.33 19.62 40.77
CA LEU A 173 5.19 19.75 42.22
C LEU A 173 5.77 21.08 42.73
N LYS A 174 6.94 21.48 42.22
CA LYS A 174 7.58 22.75 42.57
C LYS A 174 6.72 23.94 42.16
N SER A 175 6.26 23.98 40.90
CA SER A 175 5.39 25.05 40.41
C SER A 175 4.03 25.08 41.13
N ALA A 176 3.44 23.93 41.45
CA ALA A 176 2.21 23.85 42.22
C ALA A 176 2.37 24.37 43.66
N GLY A 177 3.50 24.07 44.29
CA GLY A 177 3.86 24.56 45.63
C GLY A 177 4.07 26.08 45.64
N GLU A 178 4.85 26.61 44.71
CA GLU A 178 5.08 28.06 44.58
C GLU A 178 3.78 28.81 44.31
N ALA A 179 2.93 28.30 43.42
CA ALA A 179 1.61 28.89 43.16
C ALA A 179 0.73 28.89 44.43
N HIS A 180 0.72 27.78 45.17
CA HIS A 180 -0.05 27.67 46.41
C HIS A 180 0.42 28.69 47.46
N ASP A 181 1.73 28.79 47.70
CA ASP A 181 2.30 29.67 48.72
C ASP A 181 2.05 31.14 48.41
N ILE A 182 2.14 31.53 47.14
CA ILE A 182 1.79 32.89 46.69
C ILE A 182 0.32 33.18 46.98
N VAL A 183 -0.60 32.31 46.56
CA VAL A 183 -2.05 32.52 46.75
C VAL A 183 -2.39 32.57 48.23
N TYR A 184 -1.85 31.65 49.02
CA TYR A 184 -2.05 31.59 50.46
C TYR A 184 -1.53 32.86 51.16
N GLY A 185 -0.34 33.32 50.80
CA GLY A 185 0.24 34.56 51.33
C GLY A 185 -0.61 35.79 51.01
N LEU A 186 -1.12 35.88 49.78
CA LEU A 186 -2.01 36.97 49.36
C LEU A 186 -3.34 36.96 50.13
N ILE A 187 -3.97 35.79 50.29
CA ILE A 187 -5.21 35.64 51.06
C ILE A 187 -4.98 36.03 52.52
N THR A 188 -3.91 35.54 53.14
CA THR A 188 -3.58 35.86 54.53
C THR A 188 -3.38 37.35 54.73
N ASN A 189 -2.61 37.99 53.85
CA ASN A 189 -2.40 39.44 53.88
C ASN A 189 -3.69 40.24 53.69
N ARG A 190 -4.59 39.79 52.82
CA ARG A 190 -5.93 40.39 52.66
C ARG A 190 -6.70 40.34 53.97
N PHE A 191 -6.75 39.19 54.63
CA PHE A 191 -7.45 39.07 55.91
C PHE A 191 -6.82 39.92 57.01
N VAL A 192 -5.50 40.03 57.08
CA VAL A 192 -4.83 40.94 58.03
C VAL A 192 -5.28 42.39 57.82
N LYS A 193 -5.36 42.86 56.57
CA LYS A 193 -5.86 44.20 56.25
C LYS A 193 -7.32 44.39 56.65
N VAL A 194 -8.20 43.49 56.22
CA VAL A 194 -9.64 43.54 56.53
C VAL A 194 -9.90 43.51 58.03
N MET A 195 -9.18 42.67 58.78
CA MET A 195 -9.32 42.59 60.23
C MET A 195 -8.79 43.85 60.93
N SER A 196 -7.75 44.49 60.39
CA SER A 196 -7.23 45.75 60.91
C SER A 196 -8.24 46.89 60.71
N GLU A 197 -8.85 46.97 59.51
CA GLU A 197 -9.95 47.90 59.23
C GLU A 197 -11.12 47.70 60.20
N LEU A 198 -11.57 46.45 60.39
CA LEU A 198 -12.64 46.10 61.32
C LEU A 198 -12.31 46.52 62.75
N MET A 199 -11.08 46.32 63.21
CA MET A 199 -10.67 46.75 64.55
C MET A 199 -10.61 48.28 64.71
N ASN A 200 -10.24 49.01 63.65
CA ASN A 200 -10.30 50.46 63.63
C ASN A 200 -11.74 50.98 63.69
N MET A 201 -12.67 50.30 63.00
CA MET A 201 -14.09 50.61 63.10
C MET A 201 -14.63 50.32 64.51
N VAL A 202 -14.30 49.17 65.10
CA VAL A 202 -14.67 48.81 66.48
C VAL A 202 -14.16 49.86 67.48
N SER A 203 -12.91 50.31 67.36
CA SER A 203 -12.35 51.31 68.27
C SER A 203 -13.05 52.65 68.13
N THR A 204 -13.43 53.04 66.90
CA THR A 204 -14.18 54.27 66.62
C THR A 204 -15.61 54.19 67.16
N SER A 205 -16.31 53.08 66.93
CA SER A 205 -17.64 52.84 67.51
C SER A 205 -17.60 52.86 69.04
N ARG A 206 -16.57 52.27 69.68
CA ARG A 206 -16.41 52.33 71.15
C ARG A 206 -16.18 53.75 71.66
N ARG A 207 -15.35 54.56 70.98
CA ARG A 207 -15.14 55.98 71.32
C ARG A 207 -16.43 56.79 71.23
N LYS A 208 -17.24 56.53 70.19
CA LYS A 208 -18.56 57.15 69.98
C LYS A 208 -19.70 56.51 70.79
N LYS A 209 -19.39 55.53 71.66
CA LYS A 209 -20.37 54.77 72.47
C LYS A 209 -21.49 54.10 71.64
N ILE A 210 -21.18 53.61 70.44
CA ILE A 210 -22.15 52.95 69.55
C ILE A 210 -22.25 51.46 69.89
N GLU A 211 -23.48 50.89 69.85
CA GLU A 211 -23.70 49.47 70.13
C GLU A 211 -23.34 48.57 68.93
N ILE A 212 -22.24 47.84 69.06
CA ILE A 212 -21.68 46.96 68.02
C ILE A 212 -21.60 45.48 68.43
N GLY A 213 -22.43 45.04 69.38
CA GLY A 213 -22.35 43.68 69.95
C GLY A 213 -22.40 42.57 68.89
N TYR A 214 -23.32 42.67 67.92
CA TYR A 214 -23.45 41.70 66.84
C TYR A 214 -22.23 41.71 65.89
N GLY A 215 -21.80 42.89 65.43
CA GLY A 215 -20.60 43.03 64.58
C GLY A 215 -19.32 42.53 65.25
N TYR A 216 -19.16 42.75 66.55
CA TYR A 216 -18.01 42.24 67.31
C TYR A 216 -18.00 40.70 67.41
N ASN A 217 -19.17 40.07 67.56
CA ASN A 217 -19.29 38.61 67.54
C ASN A 217 -18.91 38.02 66.18
N LEU A 218 -19.30 38.68 65.08
CA LEU A 218 -18.92 38.28 63.72
C LEU A 218 -17.40 38.37 63.49
N ILE A 219 -16.74 39.40 64.03
CA ILE A 219 -15.27 39.52 64.02
C ILE A 219 -14.63 38.34 64.76
N GLY A 220 -15.16 37.96 65.93
CA GLY A 220 -14.69 36.79 66.68
C GLY A 220 -14.82 35.49 65.88
N ARG A 221 -15.91 35.33 65.13
CA ARG A 221 -16.16 34.17 64.25
C ARG A 221 -15.26 34.15 63.03
N ALA A 222 -15.03 35.30 62.40
CA ALA A 222 -14.08 35.42 61.31
C ALA A 222 -12.66 34.99 61.76
N ARG A 223 -12.24 35.40 62.97
CA ARG A 223 -10.96 34.95 63.56
C ARG A 223 -10.92 33.45 63.82
N ALA A 224 -12.01 32.88 64.34
CA ALA A 224 -12.10 31.44 64.55
C ALA A 224 -11.99 30.69 63.22
N ALA A 225 -12.74 31.10 62.18
CA ALA A 225 -12.68 30.50 60.85
C ALA A 225 -11.28 30.61 60.21
N LEU A 226 -10.60 31.76 60.37
CA LEU A 226 -9.20 31.92 59.92
C LEU A 226 -8.23 30.97 60.61
N LYS A 227 -8.45 30.65 61.90
CA LYS A 227 -7.61 29.69 62.64
C LYS A 227 -7.66 28.29 62.01
N PHE A 228 -8.77 27.96 61.35
CA PHE A 228 -8.98 26.68 60.66
C PHE A 228 -8.81 26.79 59.14
N GLU A 229 -8.25 27.90 58.63
CA GLU A 229 -8.06 28.16 57.19
C GLU A 229 -9.37 28.08 56.38
N ASP A 230 -10.52 28.26 57.03
CA ASP A 230 -11.81 28.40 56.37
C ASP A 230 -11.97 29.84 55.87
N PHE A 231 -11.24 30.14 54.80
CA PHE A 231 -11.21 31.48 54.23
C PHE A 231 -12.58 31.93 53.69
N GLU A 232 -13.42 31.00 53.23
CA GLU A 232 -14.76 31.32 52.71
C GLU A 232 -15.67 31.84 53.84
N THR A 233 -15.75 31.11 54.95
CA THR A 233 -16.54 31.57 56.11
C THR A 233 -15.92 32.80 56.75
N ALA A 234 -14.59 32.85 56.85
CA ALA A 234 -13.90 34.04 57.35
C ALA A 234 -14.24 35.28 56.53
N GLY A 235 -14.23 35.17 55.20
CA GLY A 235 -14.55 36.26 54.27
C GLY A 235 -15.99 36.75 54.46
N ARG A 236 -16.95 35.82 54.48
CA ARG A 236 -18.36 36.14 54.70
C ARG A 236 -18.60 36.83 56.05
N MET A 237 -18.05 36.29 57.14
CA MET A 237 -18.21 36.86 58.48
C MET A 237 -17.56 38.23 58.61
N ALA A 238 -16.39 38.44 58.01
CA ALA A 238 -15.71 39.73 58.00
C ALA A 238 -16.49 40.78 57.19
N SER A 239 -17.07 40.41 56.05
CA SER A 239 -17.91 41.32 55.24
C SER A 239 -19.16 41.73 56.00
N LEU A 240 -19.90 40.77 56.57
CA LEU A 240 -21.10 41.05 57.37
C LEU A 240 -20.78 41.92 58.60
N ALA A 241 -19.63 41.70 59.24
CA ALA A 241 -19.18 42.55 60.34
C ALA A 241 -18.90 43.98 59.89
N LYS A 242 -18.31 44.15 58.70
CA LYS A 242 -18.01 45.47 58.13
C LYS A 242 -19.29 46.23 57.84
N ASP A 243 -20.20 45.62 57.10
CA ASP A 243 -21.47 46.25 56.69
C ASP A 243 -22.31 46.69 57.91
N GLU A 244 -22.39 45.84 58.94
CA GLU A 244 -23.13 46.13 60.17
C GLU A 244 -22.51 47.30 60.96
N ILE A 245 -21.18 47.28 61.19
CA ILE A 245 -20.51 48.30 61.99
C ILE A 245 -20.48 49.64 61.23
N GLU A 246 -20.18 49.60 59.94
CA GLU A 246 -20.14 50.77 59.07
C GLU A 246 -21.53 51.40 58.88
N GLY A 247 -22.58 50.59 58.74
CA GLY A 247 -23.96 51.08 58.69
C GLY A 247 -24.35 51.89 59.93
N LYS A 248 -24.07 51.34 61.12
CA LYS A 248 -24.35 52.04 62.39
C LYS A 248 -23.51 53.31 62.58
N LEU A 249 -22.23 53.26 62.20
CA LEU A 249 -21.35 54.44 62.24
C LEU A 249 -21.91 55.56 61.36
N ARG A 250 -22.31 55.25 60.12
CA ARG A 250 -22.90 56.21 59.19
C ARG A 250 -24.19 56.82 59.72
N SER A 251 -25.10 56.02 60.26
CA SER A 251 -26.35 56.55 60.83
C SER A 251 -26.11 57.51 62.00
N VAL A 252 -25.17 57.20 62.89
CA VAL A 252 -24.84 58.10 64.01
C VAL A 252 -24.20 59.40 63.51
N GLU A 253 -23.28 59.31 62.56
CA GLU A 253 -22.63 60.48 61.96
C GLU A 253 -23.62 61.39 61.25
N GLU A 254 -24.58 60.82 60.51
CA GLU A 254 -25.63 61.58 59.85
C GLU A 254 -26.52 62.33 60.85
N ILE A 255 -26.92 61.66 61.94
CA ILE A 255 -27.73 62.28 62.98
C ILE A 255 -26.93 63.39 63.70
N GLU A 256 -25.66 63.14 64.06
CA GLU A 256 -24.78 64.14 64.69
C GLU A 256 -24.59 65.37 63.79
N GLN A 257 -24.36 65.18 62.49
CA GLN A 257 -24.24 66.27 61.53
C GLN A 257 -25.55 67.06 61.38
N ASN A 258 -26.68 66.37 61.33
CA ASN A 258 -27.99 67.02 61.22
C ASN A 258 -28.35 67.77 62.51
N MET A 259 -27.92 67.27 63.67
CA MET A 259 -28.00 67.98 64.95
C MET A 259 -27.14 69.25 64.95
N GLU A 260 -25.89 69.17 64.52
CA GLU A 260 -25.01 70.35 64.45
C GLU A 260 -25.54 71.39 63.45
N LYS A 261 -26.07 70.94 62.30
CA LYS A 261 -26.72 71.83 61.32
C LYS A 261 -27.91 72.55 61.94
N ALA A 262 -28.79 71.82 62.61
CA ALA A 262 -29.96 72.40 63.25
C ALA A 262 -29.55 73.39 64.36
N GLU A 263 -28.52 73.08 65.14
CA GLU A 263 -27.99 74.04 66.13
C GLU A 263 -27.43 75.31 65.48
N LYS A 264 -26.73 75.20 64.35
CA LYS A 264 -26.21 76.37 63.61
C LYS A 264 -27.32 77.24 63.05
N LEU A 265 -28.32 76.62 62.44
CA LEU A 265 -29.51 77.32 61.92
C LEU A 265 -30.31 77.96 63.06
N SER A 266 -30.35 77.34 64.24
CA SER A 266 -30.98 77.90 65.45
C SER A 266 -30.26 79.16 65.92
N ILE A 267 -28.92 79.15 65.88
CA ILE A 267 -28.11 80.34 66.18
C ILE A 267 -28.34 81.43 65.12
N GLU A 268 -28.45 81.07 63.84
CA GLU A 268 -28.66 82.01 62.74
C GLU A 268 -30.06 82.65 62.78
N SER A 269 -31.11 81.87 63.07
CA SER A 269 -32.48 82.38 63.26
C SER A 269 -32.57 83.35 64.43
N ARG A 270 -31.89 83.05 65.55
CA ARG A 270 -31.76 83.99 66.68
C ARG A 270 -31.03 85.27 66.30
N LYS A 271 -29.93 85.20 65.52
CA LYS A 271 -29.22 86.40 65.03
C LYS A 271 -30.07 87.27 64.12
N LEU A 272 -30.96 86.66 63.33
CA LEU A 272 -31.86 87.34 62.42
C LEU A 272 -33.19 87.77 63.10
N ASN A 273 -33.35 87.53 64.42
CA ASN A 273 -34.57 87.76 65.19
C ASN A 273 -35.83 87.07 64.63
N ILE A 274 -35.68 85.85 64.09
CA ILE A 274 -36.78 85.02 63.60
C ILE A 274 -37.04 83.90 64.62
N PRO A 275 -38.10 83.96 65.45
CA PRO A 275 -38.39 82.91 66.42
C PRO A 275 -38.98 81.67 65.73
N ILE A 276 -38.44 80.49 66.05
CA ILE A 276 -38.91 79.19 65.55
C ILE A 276 -39.37 78.36 66.75
N GLU A 277 -40.67 78.33 67.00
CA GLU A 277 -41.27 77.67 68.17
C GLU A 277 -41.09 76.14 68.12
N GLY A 278 -40.75 75.50 69.25
CA GLY A 278 -40.67 74.04 69.38
C GLY A 278 -39.37 73.38 68.89
N LEU A 279 -38.43 74.14 68.34
CA LEU A 279 -37.16 73.63 67.81
C LEU A 279 -36.23 73.03 68.89
N ASP A 280 -36.02 73.75 70.00
CA ASP A 280 -35.14 73.31 71.09
C ASP A 280 -35.66 72.02 71.75
N GLU A 281 -36.99 71.86 71.82
CA GLU A 281 -37.64 70.63 72.33
C GLU A 281 -37.33 69.42 71.44
N LYS A 282 -37.36 69.60 70.11
CA LYS A 282 -37.03 68.54 69.14
C LYS A 282 -35.54 68.18 69.19
N LEU A 283 -34.65 69.15 69.33
CA LEU A 283 -33.21 68.90 69.46
C LEU A 283 -32.91 68.06 70.72
N GLU A 284 -33.52 68.39 71.86
CA GLU A 284 -33.31 67.62 73.10
C GLU A 284 -33.94 66.21 73.02
N ALA A 285 -35.07 66.07 72.33
CA ALA A 285 -35.67 64.77 72.06
C ALA A 285 -34.78 63.88 71.16
N ALA A 286 -34.13 64.46 70.14
CA ALA A 286 -33.15 63.75 69.30
C ALA A 286 -31.90 63.32 70.11
N ARG A 287 -31.35 64.21 70.97
CA ARG A 287 -30.25 63.86 71.90
C ARG A 287 -30.64 62.69 72.82
N SER A 288 -31.85 62.73 73.36
CA SER A 288 -32.36 61.71 74.27
C SER A 288 -32.56 60.36 73.57
N ALA A 289 -33.00 60.36 72.31
CA ALA A 289 -33.09 59.16 71.48
C ALA A 289 -31.71 58.57 71.16
N LEU A 290 -30.71 59.40 70.80
CA LEU A 290 -29.33 58.96 70.59
C LEU A 290 -28.71 58.33 71.84
N LYS A 291 -28.92 58.92 73.02
CA LYS A 291 -28.43 58.37 74.30
C LYS A 291 -29.01 57.00 74.62
N ARG A 292 -30.20 56.67 74.09
CA ARG A 292 -30.86 55.37 74.23
C ARG A 292 -30.55 54.39 73.10
N PHE A 293 -29.64 54.74 72.18
CA PHE A 293 -29.32 53.97 70.97
C PHE A 293 -30.49 53.77 70.00
N ASP A 294 -31.54 54.61 70.10
CA ASP A 294 -32.66 54.61 69.17
C ASP A 294 -32.37 55.56 68.00
N TYR A 295 -31.53 55.09 67.09
CA TYR A 295 -31.07 55.86 65.93
C TYR A 295 -32.22 56.23 64.98
N GLN A 296 -33.22 55.36 64.85
CA GLN A 296 -34.36 55.59 63.95
C GLN A 296 -35.24 56.74 64.46
N SER A 297 -35.58 56.74 65.76
CA SER A 297 -36.34 57.85 66.35
C SER A 297 -35.53 59.14 66.37
N ALA A 298 -34.23 59.08 66.67
CA ALA A 298 -33.36 60.25 66.66
C ALA A 298 -33.30 60.90 65.28
N GLY A 299 -33.13 60.11 64.21
CA GLY A 299 -33.13 60.57 62.83
C GLY A 299 -34.45 61.23 62.41
N ARG A 300 -35.59 60.66 62.79
CA ARG A 300 -36.91 61.25 62.47
C ARG A 300 -37.09 62.61 63.17
N VAL A 301 -36.80 62.68 64.47
CA VAL A 301 -37.01 63.89 65.27
C VAL A 301 -36.08 65.03 64.83
N ILE A 302 -34.83 64.72 64.46
CA ILE A 302 -33.93 65.75 63.93
C ILE A 302 -34.33 66.22 62.53
N GLY A 303 -34.88 65.33 61.69
CA GLY A 303 -35.45 65.71 60.40
C GLY A 303 -36.61 66.70 60.53
N GLU A 304 -37.53 66.44 61.47
CA GLU A 304 -38.63 67.37 61.79
C GLU A 304 -38.13 68.73 62.26
N ALA A 305 -37.06 68.76 63.08
CA ALA A 305 -36.45 70.00 63.56
C ALA A 305 -35.87 70.84 62.42
N LEU A 306 -35.11 70.22 61.51
CA LEU A 306 -34.54 70.90 60.34
C LEU A 306 -35.61 71.45 59.40
N GLU A 307 -36.70 70.71 59.18
CA GLU A 307 -37.81 71.16 58.32
C GLU A 307 -38.49 72.42 58.88
N MET A 308 -38.64 72.49 60.21
CA MET A 308 -39.19 73.67 60.89
C MET A 308 -38.27 74.89 60.73
N GLU A 309 -36.95 74.70 60.81
CA GLU A 309 -35.99 75.78 60.61
C GLU A 309 -35.93 76.29 59.18
N ASP A 310 -35.89 75.38 58.21
CA ASP A 310 -35.84 75.72 56.80
C ASP A 310 -37.07 76.54 56.37
N ARG A 311 -38.26 76.22 56.91
CA ARG A 311 -39.47 77.03 56.67
C ARG A 311 -39.34 78.44 57.23
N GLY A 312 -38.80 78.58 58.43
CA GLY A 312 -38.59 79.89 59.09
C GLY A 312 -37.56 80.76 58.37
N LEU A 313 -36.51 80.16 57.83
CA LEU A 313 -35.36 80.86 57.21
C LEU A 313 -35.39 80.92 55.68
N ALA A 314 -36.42 80.37 55.03
CA ALA A 314 -36.47 80.17 53.58
C ALA A 314 -36.19 81.43 52.75
N SER A 315 -36.71 82.59 53.16
CA SER A 315 -36.55 83.87 52.45
C SER A 315 -35.09 84.35 52.41
N TYR A 316 -34.27 83.91 53.37
CA TYR A 316 -32.85 84.25 53.47
C TYR A 316 -31.95 83.19 52.81
N LEU A 317 -32.29 81.91 52.99
CA LEU A 317 -31.47 80.80 52.49
C LEU A 317 -31.63 80.57 50.98
N ALA A 318 -32.84 80.70 50.42
CA ALA A 318 -33.08 80.44 49.00
C ALA A 318 -32.19 81.28 48.05
N PRO A 319 -32.03 82.61 48.24
CA PRO A 319 -31.08 83.40 47.43
C PRO A 319 -29.64 82.91 47.48
N LYS A 320 -29.17 82.48 48.66
CA LYS A 320 -27.80 82.00 48.86
C LYS A 320 -27.57 80.70 48.10
N GLU A 321 -28.51 79.75 48.17
CA GLU A 321 -28.41 78.48 47.45
C GLU A 321 -28.48 78.67 45.93
N VAL A 322 -29.25 79.63 45.42
CA VAL A 322 -29.28 79.95 43.98
C VAL A 322 -27.91 80.43 43.48
N LEU A 323 -27.16 81.19 44.29
CA LEU A 323 -25.79 81.58 43.93
C LEU A 323 -24.84 80.37 43.88
N SER A 324 -24.98 79.43 44.81
CA SER A 324 -24.24 78.16 44.80
C SER A 324 -24.58 77.30 43.59
N VAL A 325 -25.87 77.24 43.19
CA VAL A 325 -26.30 76.51 41.98
C VAL A 325 -25.61 77.11 40.76
N LYS A 326 -25.56 78.44 40.67
CA LYS A 326 -24.90 79.13 39.57
C LYS A 326 -23.39 78.84 39.50
N SER A 327 -22.67 78.85 40.63
CA SER A 327 -21.22 78.60 40.62
C SER A 327 -20.88 77.15 40.26
N LEU A 328 -21.63 76.16 40.78
CA LEU A 328 -21.41 74.76 40.41
C LEU A 328 -21.81 74.46 38.96
N LEU A 329 -22.82 75.14 38.41
CA LEU A 329 -23.14 75.01 36.98
C LEU A 329 -22.01 75.54 36.08
N GLN A 330 -21.38 76.65 36.46
CA GLN A 330 -20.21 77.15 35.74
C GLN A 330 -19.04 76.14 35.77
N LEU A 331 -18.85 75.43 36.89
CA LEU A 331 -17.88 74.35 36.98
C LEU A 331 -18.26 73.14 36.12
N MET A 332 -19.53 72.73 36.12
CA MET A 332 -19.99 71.65 35.22
C MET A 332 -19.73 71.98 33.75
N GLN A 333 -19.96 73.24 33.35
CA GLN A 333 -19.71 73.72 32.00
C GLN A 333 -18.21 73.72 31.64
N SER A 334 -17.34 74.14 32.57
CA SER A 334 -15.89 74.10 32.33
C SER A 334 -15.35 72.67 32.20
N LEU A 335 -16.04 71.70 32.80
CA LEU A 335 -15.76 70.26 32.68
C LEU A 335 -16.48 69.59 31.49
N SER A 336 -17.16 70.36 30.63
CA SER A 336 -17.92 69.85 29.48
C SER A 336 -19.03 68.84 29.84
N LEU A 337 -19.60 68.93 31.04
CA LEU A 337 -20.75 68.13 31.47
C LEU A 337 -22.05 68.81 31.05
N ASP A 338 -23.07 68.03 30.70
CA ASP A 338 -24.37 68.57 30.33
C ASP A 338 -25.03 69.29 31.52
N SER A 339 -25.31 70.58 31.35
CA SER A 339 -25.93 71.45 32.35
C SER A 339 -27.35 71.88 31.99
N SER A 340 -27.90 71.43 30.86
CA SER A 340 -29.15 71.95 30.27
C SER A 340 -30.36 71.83 31.22
N ASP A 341 -30.57 70.65 31.81
CA ASP A 341 -31.65 70.40 32.77
C ASP A 341 -31.55 71.26 34.04
N PHE A 342 -30.32 71.48 34.52
CA PHE A 342 -30.06 72.24 35.73
C PHE A 342 -30.22 73.76 35.50
N GLU A 343 -29.96 74.25 34.29
CA GLU A 343 -30.26 75.63 33.91
C GLU A 343 -31.77 75.91 33.87
N GLY A 344 -32.56 74.93 33.41
CA GLY A 344 -34.02 74.95 33.50
C GLY A 344 -34.49 75.08 34.95
N ARG A 345 -34.00 74.21 35.83
CA ARG A 345 -34.32 74.24 37.27
C ARG A 345 -33.89 75.54 37.95
N ARG A 346 -32.70 76.09 37.62
CA ARG A 346 -32.25 77.40 38.13
C ARG A 346 -33.22 78.53 37.75
N SER A 347 -33.76 78.48 36.54
CA SER A 347 -34.75 79.45 36.06
C SER A 347 -36.08 79.32 36.81
N GLU A 348 -36.52 78.07 37.07
CA GLU A 348 -37.71 77.75 37.86
C GLU A 348 -37.57 78.23 39.31
N ILE A 349 -36.44 77.94 39.98
CA ILE A 349 -36.14 78.42 41.33
C ILE A 349 -36.22 79.95 41.38
N THR A 350 -35.65 80.64 40.39
CA THR A 350 -35.67 82.11 40.31
C THR A 350 -37.10 82.64 40.12
N ALA A 351 -37.96 81.92 39.39
CA ALA A 351 -39.37 82.26 39.24
C ALA A 351 -40.15 82.09 40.56
N MET A 352 -39.98 80.97 41.27
CA MET A 352 -40.60 80.73 42.58
C MET A 352 -40.21 81.79 43.62
N MET A 353 -38.96 82.25 43.58
CA MET A 353 -38.51 83.35 44.45
C MET A 353 -39.22 84.68 44.13
N ARG A 354 -39.52 84.97 42.85
CA ARG A 354 -40.28 86.18 42.45
C ARG A 354 -41.74 86.10 42.90
N GLU A 355 -42.31 84.89 42.94
CA GLU A 355 -43.67 84.61 43.42
C GLU A 355 -43.79 84.56 44.96
N ARG A 356 -42.69 84.85 45.70
CA ARG A 356 -42.60 84.76 47.18
C ARG A 356 -42.78 83.34 47.75
N ARG A 357 -42.66 82.31 46.92
CA ARG A 357 -42.67 80.90 47.33
C ARG A 357 -41.27 80.46 47.77
N HIS A 358 -40.73 81.13 48.79
CA HIS A 358 -39.31 80.99 49.17
C HIS A 358 -38.95 79.60 49.69
N TYR A 359 -39.87 78.91 50.37
CA TYR A 359 -39.63 77.56 50.89
C TYR A 359 -39.55 76.52 49.77
N ASP A 360 -40.50 76.56 48.82
CA ASP A 360 -40.48 75.71 47.64
C ASP A 360 -39.20 75.96 46.80
N ALA A 361 -38.81 77.23 46.65
CA ALA A 361 -37.59 77.62 45.98
C ALA A 361 -36.33 77.07 46.68
N LEU A 362 -36.28 77.10 48.02
CA LEU A 362 -35.18 76.54 48.80
C LEU A 362 -35.07 75.02 48.63
N ILE A 363 -36.19 74.30 48.69
CA ILE A 363 -36.24 72.84 48.48
C ILE A 363 -35.69 72.51 47.08
N LEU A 364 -36.20 73.18 46.05
CA LEU A 364 -35.76 72.92 44.68
C LEU A 364 -34.29 73.32 44.46
N ALA A 365 -33.83 74.40 45.08
CA ALA A 365 -32.42 74.82 45.02
C ALA A 365 -31.48 73.79 45.63
N ARG A 366 -31.78 73.31 46.85
CA ARG A 366 -30.97 72.28 47.51
C ARG A 366 -30.99 70.95 46.77
N LYS A 367 -32.16 70.55 46.25
CA LYS A 367 -32.26 69.36 45.40
C LYS A 367 -31.41 69.51 44.14
N THR A 368 -31.45 70.68 43.50
CA THR A 368 -30.63 70.97 42.32
C THR A 368 -29.14 70.97 42.65
N LEU A 369 -28.72 71.51 43.80
CA LEU A 369 -27.33 71.42 44.28
C LEU A 369 -26.90 69.99 44.50
N GLN A 370 -27.71 69.20 45.20
CA GLN A 370 -27.42 67.79 45.47
C GLN A 370 -27.28 66.99 44.17
N ASP A 371 -28.16 67.22 43.21
CA ASP A 371 -28.10 66.54 41.91
C ASP A 371 -26.86 66.98 41.10
N ILE A 372 -26.49 68.27 41.12
CA ILE A 372 -25.25 68.76 40.51
C ILE A 372 -24.01 68.17 41.18
N GLU A 373 -23.96 68.17 42.51
CA GLU A 373 -22.87 67.56 43.29
C GLU A 373 -22.76 66.06 42.98
N ALA A 374 -23.88 65.34 42.86
CA ALA A 374 -23.88 63.93 42.49
C ALA A 374 -23.33 63.70 41.08
N VAL A 375 -23.70 64.54 40.10
CA VAL A 375 -23.14 64.46 38.74
C VAL A 375 -21.63 64.74 38.74
N LEU A 376 -21.19 65.79 39.44
CA LEU A 376 -19.76 66.12 39.56
C LEU A 376 -18.97 65.02 40.27
N GLN A 377 -19.52 64.47 41.36
CA GLN A 377 -18.90 63.38 42.10
C GLN A 377 -18.81 62.12 41.25
N ASN A 378 -19.88 61.73 40.54
CA ASN A 378 -19.87 60.59 39.64
C ASN A 378 -18.88 60.76 38.48
N ALA A 379 -18.81 61.97 37.89
CA ALA A 379 -17.87 62.27 36.83
C ALA A 379 -16.42 62.17 37.32
N LEU A 380 -16.12 62.70 38.51
CA LEU A 380 -14.78 62.63 39.12
C LEU A 380 -14.42 61.22 39.58
N ASP A 381 -15.33 60.48 40.21
CA ASP A 381 -15.12 59.08 40.56
C ASP A 381 -14.89 58.22 39.32
N SER A 382 -15.63 58.49 38.23
CA SER A 382 -15.39 57.82 36.94
C SER A 382 -14.03 58.18 36.37
N ALA A 383 -13.60 59.45 36.44
CA ALA A 383 -12.30 59.89 35.96
C ALA A 383 -11.16 59.27 36.80
N ILE A 384 -11.27 59.27 38.13
CA ILE A 384 -10.33 58.61 39.05
C ILE A 384 -10.23 57.12 38.69
N ARG A 385 -11.37 56.42 38.60
CA ARG A 385 -11.38 54.99 38.24
C ARG A 385 -10.77 54.71 36.87
N SER A 386 -10.97 55.61 35.90
CA SER A 386 -10.35 55.48 34.57
C SER A 386 -8.83 55.55 34.66
N VAL A 387 -8.30 56.57 35.33
CA VAL A 387 -6.85 56.73 35.51
C VAL A 387 -6.27 55.61 36.39
N GLU A 388 -7.00 55.10 37.38
CA GLU A 388 -6.58 53.94 38.18
C GLU A 388 -6.54 52.64 37.39
N ALA A 389 -7.52 52.40 36.53
CA ALA A 389 -7.52 51.25 35.64
C ALA A 389 -6.34 51.34 34.67
N GLU A 390 -6.01 52.54 34.18
CA GLU A 390 -4.82 52.78 33.36
C GLU A 390 -3.52 52.64 34.13
N SER A 391 -3.47 53.13 35.37
CA SER A 391 -2.34 53.01 36.28
C SER A 391 -2.07 51.55 36.63
N SER A 392 -3.11 50.77 36.93
CA SER A 392 -2.97 49.33 37.20
C SER A 392 -2.45 48.56 35.97
N ARG A 393 -2.85 48.97 34.76
CA ARG A 393 -2.30 48.41 33.52
C ARG A 393 -0.83 48.79 33.34
N ALA A 394 -0.48 50.04 33.62
CA ALA A 394 0.88 50.54 33.54
C ALA A 394 1.81 49.87 34.59
N GLU A 395 1.30 49.56 35.77
CA GLU A 395 2.04 48.81 36.79
C GLU A 395 2.36 47.37 36.33
N VAL A 396 1.41 46.72 35.63
CA VAL A 396 1.67 45.42 34.96
C VAL A 396 2.73 45.57 33.86
N GLU A 397 2.79 46.72 33.19
CA GLU A 397 3.83 47.07 32.21
C GLU A 397 5.17 47.47 32.88
N GLY A 398 5.27 47.46 34.21
CA GLY A 398 6.49 47.77 34.96
C GLY A 398 6.81 49.26 35.05
N ILE A 399 5.80 50.13 34.95
CA ILE A 399 5.94 51.58 35.06
C ILE A 399 5.77 52.01 36.53
N ASP A 400 6.62 52.92 37.01
CA ASP A 400 6.45 53.53 38.33
C ASP A 400 5.20 54.40 38.38
N VAL A 401 4.17 53.89 39.04
CA VAL A 401 2.88 54.56 39.20
C VAL A 401 2.75 55.31 40.53
N LYS A 402 3.74 55.26 41.43
CA LYS A 402 3.65 55.91 42.76
C LYS A 402 3.34 57.41 42.69
N PRO A 403 3.91 58.19 41.75
CA PRO A 403 3.54 59.61 41.61
C PRO A 403 2.06 59.78 41.23
N VAL A 404 1.56 58.93 40.32
CA VAL A 404 0.17 58.91 39.85
C VAL A 404 -0.76 58.53 41.00
N GLU A 405 -0.44 57.49 41.76
CA GLU A 405 -1.21 57.05 42.94
C GLU A 405 -1.31 58.15 43.99
N SER A 406 -0.21 58.85 44.29
CA SER A 406 -0.21 59.96 45.25
C SER A 406 -1.11 61.12 44.80
N ARG A 407 -1.14 61.41 43.49
CA ARG A 407 -2.02 62.43 42.91
C ARG A 407 -3.50 62.02 42.97
N LEU A 408 -3.80 60.74 42.73
CA LEU A 408 -5.15 60.19 42.82
C LEU A 408 -5.64 60.13 44.27
N GLU A 409 -4.78 59.80 45.24
CA GLU A 409 -5.10 59.86 46.66
C GLU A 409 -5.43 61.30 47.09
N ARG A 410 -4.64 62.27 46.62
CA ARG A 410 -4.96 63.69 46.81
C ARG A 410 -6.28 64.10 46.16
N ALA A 411 -6.58 63.61 44.95
CA ALA A 411 -7.85 63.86 44.30
C ALA A 411 -9.05 63.35 45.13
N ARG A 412 -8.92 62.16 45.73
CA ARG A 412 -9.94 61.60 46.65
C ARG A 412 -10.10 62.41 47.92
N GLU A 413 -8.98 62.85 48.51
CA GLU A 413 -9.02 63.71 49.69
C GLU A 413 -9.77 65.02 49.37
N LEU A 414 -9.47 65.65 48.23
CA LEU A 414 -10.14 66.86 47.77
C LEU A 414 -11.63 66.62 47.44
N LEU A 415 -11.96 65.46 46.86
CA LEU A 415 -13.34 65.04 46.59
C LEU A 415 -14.14 64.86 47.89
N SER A 416 -13.56 64.23 48.93
CA SER A 416 -14.21 64.10 50.24
C SER A 416 -14.46 65.45 50.93
N LYS A 417 -13.66 66.47 50.61
CA LYS A 417 -13.80 67.85 51.07
C LYS A 417 -14.71 68.70 50.18
N ARG A 418 -15.35 68.10 49.16
CA ARG A 418 -16.19 68.77 48.15
C ARG A 418 -15.48 69.87 47.36
N GLN A 419 -14.16 69.75 47.20
CA GLN A 419 -13.34 70.69 46.42
C GLN A 419 -13.17 70.18 44.98
N TYR A 420 -14.29 70.13 44.24
CA TYR A 420 -14.38 69.47 42.93
C TYR A 420 -13.38 69.99 41.88
N GLU A 421 -13.15 71.31 41.82
CA GLU A 421 -12.21 71.92 40.88
C GLU A 421 -10.75 71.47 41.13
N GLN A 422 -10.33 71.43 42.40
CA GLN A 422 -8.98 71.00 42.77
C GLN A 422 -8.81 69.48 42.61
N ALA A 423 -9.88 68.71 42.87
CA ALA A 423 -9.90 67.28 42.63
C ALA A 423 -9.69 66.98 41.13
N TYR A 424 -10.43 67.65 40.24
CA TYR A 424 -10.28 67.50 38.80
C TYR A 424 -8.85 67.80 38.32
N SER A 425 -8.28 68.93 38.77
CA SER A 425 -6.92 69.33 38.43
C SER A 425 -5.88 68.25 38.83
N SER A 426 -6.07 67.64 40.01
CA SER A 426 -5.19 66.56 40.49
C SER A 426 -5.30 65.29 39.62
N VAL A 427 -6.51 64.94 39.18
CA VAL A 427 -6.73 63.80 38.25
C VAL A 427 -6.08 64.08 36.89
N SER A 428 -6.25 65.28 36.34
CA SER A 428 -5.65 65.64 35.04
C SER A 428 -4.12 65.62 35.06
N LEU A 429 -3.50 66.01 36.19
CA LEU A 429 -2.05 65.89 36.36
C LEU A 429 -1.60 64.43 36.44
N ALA A 430 -2.34 63.60 37.17
CA ALA A 430 -2.06 62.16 37.26
C ALA A 430 -2.08 61.49 35.87
N ASP A 431 -3.09 61.80 35.06
CA ASP A 431 -3.22 61.30 33.68
C ASP A 431 -2.03 61.71 32.78
N LYS A 432 -1.60 62.98 32.84
CA LYS A 432 -0.43 63.46 32.09
C LYS A 432 0.87 62.76 32.50
N GLU A 433 1.05 62.56 33.80
CA GLU A 433 2.26 61.93 34.37
C GLU A 433 2.33 60.44 34.03
N LEU A 434 1.17 59.77 34.01
CA LEU A 434 1.05 58.38 33.56
C LEU A 434 1.42 58.22 32.07
N ASN A 435 0.88 59.09 31.21
CA ASN A 435 1.17 59.06 29.78
C ASN A 435 2.65 59.35 29.48
N PHE A 436 3.27 60.28 30.21
CA PHE A 436 4.70 60.56 30.07
C PHE A 436 5.55 59.33 30.42
N SER A 437 5.25 58.66 31.53
CA SER A 437 5.99 57.49 32.00
C SER A 437 5.86 56.30 31.04
N ARG A 438 4.65 56.09 30.47
CA ARG A 438 4.41 55.07 29.43
C ARG A 438 5.27 55.29 28.18
N ASN A 439 5.32 56.52 27.69
CA ASN A 439 6.11 56.83 26.49
C ASN A 439 7.60 56.58 26.72
N ALA A 440 8.12 56.92 27.91
CA ALA A 440 9.52 56.67 28.25
C ALA A 440 9.86 55.16 28.28
N VAL A 441 8.97 54.30 28.78
CA VAL A 441 9.13 52.84 28.76
C VAL A 441 9.09 52.28 27.35
N ALA A 442 8.13 52.73 26.54
CA ALA A 442 7.98 52.29 25.16
C ALA A 442 9.24 52.63 24.33
N GLU A 443 9.75 53.86 24.45
CA GLU A 443 10.98 54.29 23.78
C GLU A 443 12.21 53.49 24.23
N ALA A 444 12.39 53.29 25.54
CA ALA A 444 13.50 52.51 26.09
C ALA A 444 13.47 51.04 25.63
N SER A 445 12.28 50.44 25.59
CA SER A 445 12.08 49.04 25.18
C SER A 445 12.33 48.87 23.67
N ALA A 446 11.76 49.74 22.84
CA ALA A 446 12.01 49.75 21.40
C ALA A 446 13.50 49.94 21.08
N ALA A 447 14.19 50.81 21.82
CA ALA A 447 15.62 51.00 21.66
C ALA A 447 16.43 49.74 22.05
N ILE A 448 16.05 49.02 23.11
CA ILE A 448 16.70 47.76 23.51
C ILE A 448 16.46 46.67 22.46
N GLU A 449 15.25 46.56 21.92
CA GLU A 449 14.95 45.60 20.86
C GLU A 449 15.76 45.91 19.59
N GLY A 450 15.83 47.17 19.19
CA GLY A 450 16.65 47.63 18.07
C GLY A 450 18.13 47.29 18.28
N ALA A 451 18.68 47.60 19.46
CA ALA A 451 20.06 47.27 19.80
C ALA A 451 20.30 45.75 19.88
N THR A 452 19.34 44.97 20.38
CA THR A 452 19.42 43.50 20.44
C THR A 452 19.52 42.90 19.06
N ARG A 453 18.59 43.25 18.16
CA ARG A 453 18.60 42.78 16.77
C ARG A 453 19.89 43.16 16.07
N PHE A 454 20.42 44.35 16.35
CA PHE A 454 21.67 44.78 15.73
C PHE A 454 22.88 43.98 16.25
N VAL A 455 22.97 43.73 17.56
CA VAL A 455 24.01 42.87 18.15
C VAL A 455 23.94 41.44 17.61
N GLU A 456 22.74 40.86 17.49
CA GLU A 456 22.53 39.51 16.95
C GLU A 456 23.02 39.40 15.50
N LYS A 457 22.65 40.34 14.63
CA LYS A 457 23.12 40.39 13.24
C LYS A 457 24.65 40.51 13.15
N LEU A 458 25.25 41.33 14.02
CA LEU A 458 26.70 41.45 14.06
C LEU A 458 27.36 40.16 14.54
N ASP A 459 26.75 39.42 15.46
CA ASP A 459 27.23 38.11 15.91
C ASP A 459 27.19 37.07 14.77
N GLU A 460 26.10 37.01 13.99
CA GLU A 460 25.98 36.15 12.79
C GLU A 460 27.02 36.49 11.70
N LEU A 461 27.39 37.77 11.60
CA LEU A 461 28.48 38.23 10.76
C LEU A 461 29.87 37.90 11.34
N GLY A 462 29.96 37.43 12.59
CA GLY A 462 31.23 37.18 13.29
C GLY A 462 31.88 38.46 13.85
N ILE A 463 31.14 39.56 13.88
CA ILE A 463 31.53 40.88 14.40
C ILE A 463 31.09 40.97 15.87
N ILE A 464 31.73 40.20 16.74
CA ILE A 464 31.46 40.29 18.18
C ILE A 464 32.21 41.48 18.77
N ASP A 465 31.47 42.37 19.44
CA ASP A 465 32.02 43.38 20.33
C ASP A 465 31.50 43.15 21.76
N SER A 466 32.38 42.68 22.64
CA SER A 466 32.04 42.38 24.04
C SER A 466 31.57 43.62 24.81
N THR A 467 32.00 44.82 24.40
CA THR A 467 31.58 46.08 25.06
C THR A 467 30.15 46.45 24.69
N ALA A 468 29.76 46.28 23.42
CA ALA A 468 28.38 46.47 22.97
C ALA A 468 27.44 45.47 23.67
N VAL A 469 27.82 44.19 23.74
CA VAL A 469 27.06 43.15 24.47
C VAL A 469 26.95 43.49 25.96
N GLY A 470 28.02 44.01 26.56
CA GLY A 470 28.01 44.50 27.95
C GLY A 470 27.04 45.67 28.16
N MET A 471 27.03 46.65 27.26
CA MET A 471 26.12 47.79 27.28
C MET A 471 24.66 47.36 27.08
N LEU A 472 24.38 46.38 26.20
CA LEU A 472 23.03 45.84 26.04
C LEU A 472 22.54 45.15 27.31
N LYS A 473 23.40 44.36 27.97
CA LYS A 473 23.09 43.76 29.28
C LYS A 473 22.82 44.84 30.32
N GLN A 474 23.65 45.88 30.36
CA GLN A 474 23.46 47.00 31.27
C GLN A 474 22.13 47.73 30.98
N ALA A 475 21.79 48.01 29.72
CA ALA A 475 20.51 48.60 29.34
C ALA A 475 19.33 47.74 29.81
N ARG A 476 19.38 46.42 29.62
CA ARG A 476 18.35 45.49 30.14
C ARG A 476 18.23 45.54 31.67
N THR A 477 19.35 45.60 32.40
CA THR A 477 19.32 45.73 33.86
C THR A 477 18.78 47.09 34.32
N LEU A 478 19.05 48.16 33.57
CA LEU A 478 18.50 49.48 33.87
C LEU A 478 16.99 49.53 33.60
N LEU A 479 16.52 48.85 32.55
CA LEU A 479 15.09 48.68 32.28
C LEU A 479 14.40 47.90 33.41
N SER A 480 14.99 46.78 33.87
CA SER A 480 14.43 46.00 34.98
C SER A 480 14.45 46.73 36.33
N ASN A 481 15.34 47.73 36.48
CA ASN A 481 15.43 48.57 37.67
C ASN A 481 14.63 49.87 37.55
N GLU A 482 13.68 49.97 36.62
CA GLU A 482 12.80 51.14 36.42
C GLU A 482 13.52 52.44 36.02
N GLN A 483 14.77 52.34 35.53
CA GLN A 483 15.58 53.50 35.11
C GLN A 483 15.50 53.71 33.59
N HIS A 484 14.30 53.99 33.09
CA HIS A 484 13.98 53.98 31.65
C HIS A 484 14.83 54.97 30.81
N LEU A 485 15.06 56.18 31.31
CA LEU A 485 15.88 57.18 30.59
C LEU A 485 17.35 56.74 30.44
N LEU A 486 17.92 56.16 31.50
CA LEU A 486 19.29 55.63 31.48
C LEU A 486 19.38 54.38 30.61
N SER A 487 18.33 53.54 30.63
CA SER A 487 18.20 52.39 29.74
C SER A 487 18.24 52.81 28.27
N LEU A 488 17.44 53.81 27.88
CA LEU A 488 17.42 54.37 26.52
C LEU A 488 18.81 54.88 26.09
N GLN A 489 19.45 55.71 26.93
CA GLN A 489 20.80 56.23 26.64
C GLN A 489 21.84 55.12 26.51
N THR A 490 21.76 54.09 27.35
CA THR A 490 22.69 52.95 27.30
C THR A 490 22.46 52.10 26.05
N SER A 491 21.20 51.95 25.63
CA SER A 491 20.87 51.26 24.38
C SER A 491 21.36 52.03 23.14
N GLN A 492 21.21 53.35 23.13
CA GLN A 492 21.77 54.19 22.05
C GLN A 492 23.30 54.08 21.98
N LYS A 493 24.00 54.11 23.11
CA LYS A 493 25.45 53.84 23.15
C LYS A 493 25.80 52.45 22.65
N CYS A 494 24.99 51.43 22.97
CA CYS A 494 25.16 50.09 22.41
C CYS A 494 25.07 50.12 20.88
N THR A 495 24.09 50.81 20.31
CA THR A 495 23.97 50.94 18.84
C THR A 495 25.15 51.68 18.22
N GLU A 496 25.67 52.73 18.86
CA GLU A 496 26.87 53.46 18.39
C GLU A 496 28.10 52.55 18.35
N LEU A 497 28.32 51.75 19.40
CA LEU A 497 29.41 50.76 19.44
C LEU A 497 29.25 49.69 18.35
N CYS A 498 28.02 49.23 18.11
CA CYS A 498 27.72 48.28 17.04
C CYS A 498 28.04 48.87 15.65
N VAL A 499 27.69 50.14 15.41
CA VAL A 499 28.05 50.86 14.18
C VAL A 499 29.58 50.93 14.02
N GLU A 500 30.32 51.22 15.09
CA GLU A 500 31.78 51.29 15.04
C GLU A 500 32.41 49.91 14.77
N ALA A 501 31.89 48.85 15.39
CA ALA A 501 32.31 47.48 15.13
C ALA A 501 32.05 47.06 13.67
N LEU A 502 30.88 47.41 13.14
CA LEU A 502 30.51 47.20 11.74
C LEU A 502 31.46 47.95 10.79
N ARG A 503 31.80 49.21 11.07
CA ARG A 503 32.79 49.96 10.27
C ARG A 503 34.17 49.30 10.26
N LYS A 504 34.64 48.79 11.40
CA LYS A 504 35.98 48.20 11.53
C LYS A 504 36.11 46.85 10.82
N LYS A 505 35.09 45.99 10.90
CA LYS A 505 35.16 44.59 10.39
C LYS A 505 34.29 44.34 9.16
N GLY A 506 33.22 45.11 8.96
CA GLY A 506 32.25 44.91 7.88
C GLY A 506 32.86 45.03 6.50
N GLU A 507 33.76 46.00 6.28
CA GLU A 507 34.45 46.17 4.99
C GLU A 507 35.29 44.94 4.62
N ARG A 508 35.96 44.33 5.61
CA ARG A 508 36.74 43.12 5.39
C ARG A 508 35.84 41.95 4.99
N ILE A 509 34.72 41.75 5.70
CA ILE A 509 33.76 40.68 5.37
C ILE A 509 33.13 40.91 4.00
N LEU A 510 32.80 42.17 3.67
CA LEU A 510 32.30 42.54 2.36
C LEU A 510 33.31 42.21 1.25
N GLN A 511 34.59 42.51 1.48
CA GLN A 511 35.66 42.17 0.54
C GLN A 511 35.83 40.66 0.39
N GLU A 512 35.83 39.89 1.50
CA GLU A 512 35.90 38.43 1.47
C GLU A 512 34.70 37.82 0.68
N CYS A 513 33.49 38.35 0.88
CA CYS A 513 32.31 37.95 0.12
C CYS A 513 32.43 38.33 -1.36
N SER A 514 32.90 39.53 -1.66
CA SER A 514 33.15 40.01 -3.03
C SER A 514 34.12 39.09 -3.78
N ASP A 515 35.29 38.83 -3.18
CA ASP A 515 36.37 38.07 -3.80
C ASP A 515 35.98 36.60 -4.05
N SER A 516 35.12 36.04 -3.21
CA SER A 516 34.65 34.65 -3.35
C SER A 516 33.40 34.51 -4.22
N MET A 517 32.51 35.51 -4.23
CA MET A 517 31.24 35.45 -4.95
C MET A 517 31.35 35.86 -6.42
N ILE A 518 32.15 36.89 -6.75
CA ILE A 518 32.30 37.38 -8.13
C ILE A 518 32.79 36.29 -9.09
N PRO A 519 33.80 35.45 -8.73
CA PRO A 519 34.23 34.36 -9.60
C PRO A 519 33.18 33.26 -9.83
N LEU A 520 32.11 33.24 -9.03
CA LEU A 520 31.04 32.25 -9.14
C LEU A 520 29.88 32.73 -10.01
N LEU A 521 29.80 34.02 -10.32
CA LEU A 521 28.70 34.61 -11.07
C LEU A 521 29.02 34.71 -12.56
N ALA A 522 27.98 34.61 -13.40
CA ALA A 522 28.05 35.01 -14.81
C ALA A 522 28.24 36.54 -14.92
N ASP A 523 28.82 37.00 -16.02
CA ASP A 523 29.28 38.40 -16.18
C ASP A 523 28.17 39.43 -15.91
N ASP A 524 26.95 39.18 -16.41
CA ASP A 524 25.80 40.08 -16.23
C ASP A 524 25.34 40.18 -14.76
N ALA A 525 25.36 39.06 -14.05
CA ALA A 525 25.00 38.99 -12.63
C ALA A 525 26.10 39.57 -11.73
N ALA A 526 27.36 39.39 -12.12
CA ALA A 526 28.51 39.96 -11.42
C ALA A 526 28.45 41.50 -11.41
N ALA A 527 28.06 42.12 -12.52
CA ALA A 527 27.92 43.58 -12.61
C ALA A 527 26.87 44.15 -11.64
N SER A 528 25.71 43.51 -11.52
CA SER A 528 24.65 43.94 -10.59
C SER A 528 25.08 43.81 -9.12
N ILE A 529 25.77 42.71 -8.78
CA ILE A 529 26.27 42.47 -7.43
C ILE A 529 27.39 43.44 -7.06
N LEU A 530 28.27 43.78 -8.01
CA LEU A 530 29.30 44.80 -7.81
C LEU A 530 28.70 46.17 -7.45
N GLN A 531 27.65 46.60 -8.16
CA GLN A 531 26.95 47.85 -7.83
C GLN A 531 26.36 47.82 -6.41
N ARG A 532 25.85 46.67 -5.97
CA ARG A 532 25.29 46.46 -4.63
C ARG A 532 26.37 46.42 -3.54
N ILE A 533 27.54 45.87 -3.85
CA ILE A 533 28.72 45.91 -2.98
C ILE A 533 29.21 47.36 -2.80
N GLU A 534 29.24 48.16 -3.87
CA GLU A 534 29.64 49.58 -3.78
C GLU A 534 28.68 50.42 -2.93
N SER A 535 27.36 50.23 -3.10
CA SER A 535 26.36 50.93 -2.27
C SER A 535 26.43 50.49 -0.81
N LEU A 536 26.66 49.20 -0.56
CA LEU A 536 26.84 48.68 0.79
C LEU A 536 28.13 49.20 1.44
N ARG A 537 29.23 49.24 0.71
CA ARG A 537 30.50 49.83 1.16
C ARG A 537 30.31 51.28 1.62
N ALA A 538 29.56 52.08 0.85
CA ALA A 538 29.21 53.44 1.25
C ALA A 538 28.35 53.47 2.52
N ALA A 539 27.35 52.59 2.64
CA ALA A 539 26.49 52.50 3.82
C ALA A 539 27.25 52.06 5.09
N ILE A 540 28.20 51.13 4.97
CA ILE A 540 29.10 50.72 6.06
C ILE A 540 29.97 51.92 6.49
N ALA A 541 30.57 52.63 5.53
CA ALA A 541 31.38 53.81 5.82
C ALA A 541 30.57 54.92 6.52
N GLU A 542 29.34 55.16 6.07
CA GLU A 542 28.40 56.09 6.70
C GLU A 542 27.89 55.60 8.07
N GLY A 543 28.09 54.32 8.41
CA GLY A 543 27.70 53.76 9.70
C GLY A 543 26.20 53.54 9.85
N LYS A 544 25.52 53.24 8.74
CA LYS A 544 24.09 52.93 8.75
C LYS A 544 23.86 51.53 9.33
N PRO A 545 22.97 51.34 10.33
CA PRO A 545 22.71 50.01 10.90
C PRO A 545 22.12 49.03 9.88
N GLU A 546 21.39 49.52 8.88
CA GLU A 546 20.83 48.71 7.79
C GLU A 546 21.91 48.04 6.94
N ALA A 547 23.15 48.55 6.98
CA ALA A 547 24.27 47.93 6.28
C ALA A 547 24.61 46.53 6.84
N ALA A 548 24.29 46.22 8.10
CA ALA A 548 24.50 44.87 8.62
C ALA A 548 23.54 43.85 7.98
N ASP A 549 22.28 44.23 7.74
CA ASP A 549 21.30 43.36 7.07
C ASP A 549 21.74 43.00 5.66
N GLU A 550 22.14 44.02 4.92
CA GLU A 550 22.55 43.88 3.54
C GLU A 550 23.87 43.10 3.40
N LEU A 551 24.80 43.27 4.36
CA LEU A 551 26.03 42.47 4.42
C LEU A 551 25.75 40.99 4.74
N LEU A 552 24.82 40.71 5.65
CA LEU A 552 24.40 39.34 5.97
C LEU A 552 23.75 38.66 4.76
N TYR A 553 22.86 39.37 4.06
CA TYR A 553 22.26 38.90 2.82
C TYR A 553 23.31 38.51 1.77
N LEU A 554 24.35 39.34 1.56
CA LEU A 554 25.42 39.03 0.61
C LEU A 554 26.25 37.81 1.05
N LYS A 555 26.48 37.64 2.36
CA LYS A 555 27.17 36.46 2.91
C LYS A 555 26.37 35.18 2.65
N GLU A 556 25.07 35.19 2.94
CA GLU A 556 24.18 34.05 2.66
C GLU A 556 24.10 33.72 1.16
N LEU A 557 24.02 34.75 0.31
CA LEU A 557 24.00 34.58 -1.13
C LEU A 557 25.30 33.93 -1.64
N ASN A 558 26.44 34.36 -1.10
CA ASN A 558 27.74 33.78 -1.41
C ASN A 558 27.82 32.29 -1.00
N ASP A 559 27.38 31.96 0.21
CA ASP A 559 27.34 30.57 0.70
C ASP A 559 26.42 29.70 -0.18
N LYS A 560 25.26 30.23 -0.59
CA LYS A 560 24.34 29.55 -1.52
C LYS A 560 24.99 29.30 -2.89
N LEU A 561 25.70 30.29 -3.45
CA LEU A 561 26.38 30.14 -4.73
C LEU A 561 27.52 29.11 -4.66
N ARG A 562 28.27 29.09 -3.57
CA ARG A 562 29.30 28.06 -3.31
C ARG A 562 28.69 26.68 -3.26
N LEU A 563 27.60 26.51 -2.50
CA LEU A 563 26.90 25.23 -2.40
C LEU A 563 26.35 24.79 -3.77
N GLN A 564 25.76 25.72 -4.54
CA GLN A 564 25.27 25.42 -5.89
C GLN A 564 26.38 24.96 -6.83
N LYS A 565 27.56 25.57 -6.77
CA LYS A 565 28.72 25.12 -7.54
C LYS A 565 29.15 23.71 -7.13
N GLU A 566 29.33 23.46 -5.83
CA GLU A 566 29.72 22.14 -5.32
C GLU A 566 28.70 21.06 -5.71
N MET A 567 27.40 21.38 -5.63
CA MET A 567 26.34 20.49 -6.07
C MET A 567 26.40 20.24 -7.57
N ALA A 568 26.59 21.27 -8.39
CA ALA A 568 26.70 21.13 -9.85
C ALA A 568 27.90 20.27 -10.26
N GLU A 569 29.06 20.45 -9.61
CA GLU A 569 30.25 19.61 -9.81
C GLU A 569 29.97 18.15 -9.45
N ARG A 570 29.40 17.89 -8.27
CA ARG A 570 29.03 16.52 -7.83
C ARG A 570 27.99 15.88 -8.76
N THR A 571 26.96 16.63 -9.14
CA THR A 571 25.92 16.14 -10.05
C THR A 571 26.52 15.76 -11.40
N LEU A 572 27.43 16.57 -11.95
CA LEU A 572 28.13 16.24 -13.18
C LEU A 572 28.98 14.96 -13.03
N ASP A 573 29.72 14.83 -11.93
CA ASP A 573 30.55 13.63 -11.66
C ASP A 573 29.69 12.36 -11.55
N VAL A 574 28.59 12.41 -10.80
CA VAL A 574 27.65 11.28 -10.65
C VAL A 574 27.00 10.95 -11.99
N THR A 575 26.57 11.96 -12.75
CA THR A 575 25.97 11.78 -14.07
C THR A 575 26.96 11.09 -15.02
N VAL A 576 28.21 11.55 -15.09
CA VAL A 576 29.26 10.94 -15.92
C VAL A 576 29.57 9.50 -15.47
N ALA A 577 29.58 9.23 -14.17
CA ALA A 577 29.79 7.89 -13.64
C ALA A 577 28.61 6.94 -13.97
N LYS A 578 27.36 7.42 -13.85
CA LYS A 578 26.15 6.65 -14.21
C LYS A 578 26.10 6.37 -15.71
N ILE A 579 26.40 7.34 -16.56
CA ILE A 579 26.52 7.13 -18.02
C ILE A 579 27.58 6.07 -18.32
N ARG A 580 28.74 6.12 -17.66
CA ARG A 580 29.79 5.11 -17.87
C ARG A 580 29.32 3.71 -17.48
N SER A 581 28.72 3.57 -16.29
CA SER A 581 28.17 2.30 -15.80
C SER A 581 27.06 1.76 -16.70
N ALA A 582 26.19 2.62 -17.22
CA ALA A 582 25.18 2.23 -18.20
C ALA A 582 25.79 1.76 -19.52
N GLY A 583 26.85 2.42 -19.98
CA GLY A 583 27.64 1.97 -21.14
C GLY A 583 28.30 0.60 -20.92
N GLU A 584 28.85 0.34 -19.73
CA GLU A 584 29.41 -0.98 -19.36
C GLU A 584 28.33 -2.07 -19.30
N GLN A 585 27.09 -1.70 -18.95
CA GLN A 585 25.92 -2.58 -18.99
C GLN A 585 25.33 -2.70 -20.40
N GLY A 586 26.03 -2.21 -21.42
CA GLY A 586 25.63 -2.31 -22.81
C GLY A 586 24.41 -1.46 -23.13
N VAL A 587 24.28 -0.25 -22.61
CA VAL A 587 23.25 0.72 -23.06
C VAL A 587 23.90 1.72 -24.03
N ASP A 588 23.19 2.10 -25.10
CA ASP A 588 23.65 3.18 -25.98
C ASP A 588 23.67 4.51 -25.22
N THR A 589 24.86 4.99 -24.91
CA THR A 589 25.08 6.20 -24.12
C THR A 589 25.56 7.39 -24.94
N ALA A 590 25.65 7.26 -26.27
CA ALA A 590 26.07 8.35 -27.15
C ALA A 590 25.29 9.67 -26.93
N PRO A 591 23.94 9.70 -26.92
CA PRO A 591 23.19 10.94 -26.71
C PRO A 591 23.37 11.52 -25.30
N LEU A 592 23.61 10.67 -24.30
CA LEU A 592 23.81 11.11 -22.91
C LEU A 592 25.21 11.69 -22.68
N LYS A 593 26.22 11.25 -23.46
CA LYS A 593 27.58 11.80 -23.40
C LYS A 593 27.64 13.23 -23.95
N GLU A 594 26.93 13.51 -25.04
CA GLU A 594 26.79 14.88 -25.58
C GLU A 594 26.14 15.82 -24.57
N GLU A 595 25.11 15.34 -23.87
CA GLU A 595 24.43 16.10 -22.82
C GLU A 595 25.37 16.37 -21.62
N ALA A 596 26.21 15.41 -21.24
CA ALA A 596 27.22 15.60 -20.20
C ALA A 596 28.33 16.59 -20.62
N GLU A 597 28.71 16.64 -21.90
CA GLU A 597 29.61 17.67 -22.44
C GLU A 597 28.97 19.06 -22.45
N TYR A 598 27.68 19.13 -22.76
CA TYR A 598 26.92 20.37 -22.66
C TYR A 598 26.85 20.85 -21.20
N MET A 599 26.62 19.95 -20.24
CA MET A 599 26.68 20.26 -18.80
C MET A 599 28.06 20.78 -18.37
N ARG A 600 29.17 20.25 -18.92
CA ARG A 600 30.51 20.82 -18.69
C ARG A 600 30.62 22.26 -19.21
N SER A 601 30.04 22.55 -20.37
CA SER A 601 30.04 23.90 -20.93
C SER A 601 29.24 24.87 -20.06
N LEU A 602 28.07 24.45 -19.55
CA LEU A 602 27.26 25.23 -18.60
C LEU A 602 27.98 25.45 -17.27
N LEU A 603 28.69 24.44 -16.76
CA LEU A 603 29.50 24.55 -15.55
C LEU A 603 30.64 25.55 -15.75
N SER A 604 31.32 25.53 -16.90
CA SER A 604 32.34 26.52 -17.26
C SER A 604 31.78 27.93 -17.44
N GLY A 605 30.53 28.04 -17.92
CA GLY A 605 29.77 29.28 -18.01
C GLY A 605 29.11 29.71 -16.71
N ARG A 606 29.41 29.05 -15.57
CA ARG A 606 28.91 29.39 -14.22
C ARG A 606 27.39 29.32 -14.06
N ARG A 607 26.70 28.54 -14.89
CA ARG A 607 25.24 28.30 -14.84
C ARG A 607 24.91 27.07 -14.01
N TYR A 608 25.28 27.09 -12.73
CA TYR A 608 25.21 25.91 -11.85
C TYR A 608 23.81 25.30 -11.72
N GLY A 609 22.76 26.13 -11.66
CA GLY A 609 21.38 25.65 -11.53
C GLY A 609 20.95 24.76 -12.70
N GLU A 610 21.34 25.11 -13.93
CA GLU A 610 21.00 24.34 -15.12
C GLU A 610 21.79 23.05 -15.23
N VAL A 611 23.03 23.01 -14.71
CA VAL A 611 23.81 21.77 -14.59
C VAL A 611 23.10 20.79 -13.67
N ILE A 612 22.62 21.23 -12.51
CA ILE A 612 21.89 20.38 -11.56
C ILE A 612 20.61 19.84 -12.20
N GLU A 613 19.81 20.71 -12.81
CA GLU A 613 18.54 20.33 -13.43
C GLU A 613 18.74 19.32 -14.57
N ARG A 614 19.70 19.58 -15.48
CA ARG A 614 19.99 18.67 -16.59
C ARG A 614 20.60 17.35 -16.12
N GLY A 615 21.47 17.37 -15.12
CA GLY A 615 22.04 16.16 -14.54
C GLY A 615 20.97 15.22 -14.00
N LEU A 616 20.00 15.75 -13.24
CA LEU A 616 18.87 14.95 -12.75
C LEU A 616 18.05 14.31 -13.88
N ARG A 617 17.83 15.03 -14.99
CA ARG A 617 17.13 14.48 -16.16
C ARG A 617 17.92 13.37 -16.84
N VAL A 618 19.24 13.52 -16.95
CA VAL A 618 20.13 12.50 -17.53
C VAL A 618 20.17 11.27 -16.64
N GLU A 619 20.26 11.44 -15.32
CA GLU A 619 20.20 10.32 -14.38
C GLU A 619 18.90 9.53 -14.52
N GLN A 620 17.76 10.22 -14.60
CA GLN A 620 16.46 9.58 -14.82
C GLN A 620 16.40 8.83 -16.16
N ALA A 621 16.92 9.43 -17.23
CA ALA A 621 17.00 8.76 -18.53
C ALA A 621 17.88 7.50 -18.50
N VAL A 622 19.01 7.52 -17.78
CA VAL A 622 19.86 6.33 -17.57
C VAL A 622 19.08 5.23 -16.85
N ASP A 623 18.39 5.56 -15.76
CA ASP A 623 17.63 4.60 -14.97
C ASP A 623 16.48 3.98 -15.79
N ASP A 624 15.78 4.79 -16.60
CA ASP A 624 14.73 4.33 -17.51
C ASP A 624 15.29 3.35 -18.56
N MET A 625 16.42 3.68 -19.20
CA MET A 625 17.07 2.81 -20.20
C MET A 625 17.54 1.48 -19.59
N LEU A 626 18.12 1.50 -18.39
CA LEU A 626 18.52 0.29 -17.66
C LEU A 626 17.32 -0.58 -17.28
N SER A 627 16.21 0.05 -16.88
CA SER A 627 15.00 -0.67 -16.51
C SER A 627 14.37 -1.39 -17.71
N GLU A 628 14.37 -0.77 -18.89
CA GLU A 628 13.86 -1.38 -20.13
C GLU A 628 14.74 -2.55 -20.59
N ALA A 629 16.07 -2.42 -20.50
CA ALA A 629 17.00 -3.50 -20.81
C ALA A 629 16.78 -4.71 -19.88
N ARG A 630 16.59 -4.49 -18.57
CA ARG A 630 16.29 -5.56 -17.60
C ARG A 630 14.96 -6.24 -17.90
N ARG A 631 13.88 -5.48 -18.13
CA ARG A 631 12.56 -6.03 -18.49
C ARG A 631 12.63 -6.89 -19.75
N LEU A 632 13.39 -6.46 -20.75
CA LEU A 632 13.56 -7.25 -21.97
C LEU A 632 14.37 -8.53 -21.73
N SER A 633 15.42 -8.49 -20.90
CA SER A 633 16.16 -9.70 -20.51
C SER A 633 15.27 -10.70 -19.78
N GLU A 634 14.45 -10.24 -18.83
CA GLU A 634 13.49 -11.11 -18.11
C GLU A 634 12.46 -11.73 -19.07
N ARG A 635 12.01 -10.98 -20.08
CA ARG A 635 11.13 -11.49 -21.15
C ARG A 635 11.82 -12.54 -22.01
N VAL A 636 13.09 -12.34 -22.37
CA VAL A 636 13.90 -13.33 -23.10
C VAL A 636 14.00 -14.62 -22.29
N ASP A 637 14.32 -14.54 -21.00
CA ASP A 637 14.45 -15.72 -20.14
C ASP A 637 13.12 -16.45 -19.94
N ALA A 638 12.02 -15.71 -19.77
CA ALA A 638 10.68 -16.30 -19.70
C ALA A 638 10.29 -17.00 -21.01
N PHE A 639 10.63 -16.40 -22.15
CA PHE A 639 10.36 -16.99 -23.45
C PHE A 639 11.25 -18.22 -23.73
N GLU A 640 12.52 -18.19 -23.35
CA GLU A 640 13.43 -19.34 -23.44
C GLU A 640 12.92 -20.53 -22.60
N LYS A 641 12.43 -20.28 -21.39
CA LYS A 641 11.77 -21.33 -20.57
C LYS A 641 10.58 -21.96 -21.28
N ARG A 642 9.73 -21.15 -21.93
CA ARG A 642 8.59 -21.66 -22.72
C ARG A 642 9.06 -22.50 -23.90
N ILE A 643 10.05 -22.02 -24.65
CA ILE A 643 10.63 -22.74 -25.79
C ILE A 643 11.22 -24.09 -25.37
N ASN A 644 11.94 -24.13 -24.24
CA ASN A 644 12.50 -25.36 -23.72
C ASN A 644 11.40 -26.35 -23.30
N GLY A 645 10.32 -25.89 -22.66
CA GLY A 645 9.17 -26.73 -22.36
C GLY A 645 8.52 -27.34 -23.61
N TYR A 646 8.45 -26.59 -24.72
CA TYR A 646 7.95 -27.15 -25.99
C TYR A 646 8.90 -28.15 -26.64
N ALA A 647 10.21 -27.92 -26.53
CA ALA A 647 11.20 -28.87 -27.04
C ALA A 647 11.18 -30.20 -26.26
N GLU A 648 10.93 -30.17 -24.94
CA GLU A 648 10.72 -31.38 -24.12
C GLU A 648 9.51 -32.20 -24.59
N LEU A 649 8.49 -31.56 -25.17
CA LEU A 649 7.35 -32.22 -25.80
C LEU A 649 7.65 -32.77 -27.21
N GLY A 650 8.90 -32.63 -27.70
CA GLY A 650 9.32 -33.10 -29.02
C GLY A 650 8.97 -32.16 -30.18
N ILE A 651 8.56 -30.91 -29.89
CA ILE A 651 8.25 -29.90 -30.91
C ILE A 651 9.57 -29.30 -31.42
N PRO A 652 9.79 -29.22 -32.74
CA PRO A 652 11.04 -28.68 -33.30
C PRO A 652 11.15 -27.17 -33.09
N MET A 653 11.96 -26.76 -32.11
CA MET A 653 12.11 -25.35 -31.70
C MET A 653 13.49 -24.73 -31.98
N ASP A 654 14.38 -25.44 -32.69
CA ASP A 654 15.79 -25.03 -32.83
C ASP A 654 15.94 -23.65 -33.52
N GLY A 655 15.15 -23.38 -34.57
CA GLY A 655 15.16 -22.09 -35.25
C GLY A 655 14.70 -20.90 -34.39
N TYR A 656 13.91 -21.14 -33.34
CA TYR A 656 13.51 -20.07 -32.39
C TYR A 656 14.51 -19.93 -31.25
N ARG A 657 15.21 -21.00 -30.84
CA ARG A 657 16.33 -20.91 -29.89
C ARG A 657 17.44 -20.02 -30.43
N GLU A 658 17.77 -20.14 -31.71
CA GLU A 658 18.74 -19.27 -32.37
C GLU A 658 18.29 -17.80 -32.36
N LYS A 659 17.00 -17.52 -32.65
CA LYS A 659 16.45 -16.16 -32.57
C LYS A 659 16.45 -15.60 -31.15
N ILE A 660 16.20 -16.42 -30.13
CA ILE A 660 16.32 -16.03 -28.70
C ILE A 660 17.77 -15.70 -28.35
N GLY A 661 18.73 -16.54 -28.79
CA GLY A 661 20.15 -16.30 -28.58
C GLY A 661 20.61 -14.99 -29.22
N ALA A 662 20.21 -14.75 -30.47
CA ALA A 662 20.48 -13.49 -31.17
C ALA A 662 19.81 -12.28 -30.50
N ALA A 663 18.57 -12.41 -30.01
CA ALA A 663 17.91 -11.34 -29.26
C ALA A 663 18.63 -11.02 -27.95
N ARG A 664 19.11 -12.04 -27.23
CA ARG A 664 19.93 -11.89 -26.02
C ARG A 664 21.25 -11.17 -26.32
N GLU A 665 21.93 -11.54 -27.41
CA GLU A 665 23.16 -10.90 -27.85
C GLU A 665 22.95 -9.43 -28.23
N LEU A 666 21.87 -9.12 -28.96
CA LEU A 666 21.49 -7.75 -29.31
C LEU A 666 21.17 -6.90 -28.08
N ILE A 667 20.50 -7.46 -27.07
CA ILE A 667 20.23 -6.77 -25.80
C ILE A 667 21.53 -6.52 -25.03
N SER A 668 22.42 -7.52 -24.93
CA SER A 668 23.70 -7.37 -24.25
C SER A 668 24.69 -6.43 -24.94
N SER A 669 24.54 -6.22 -26.25
CA SER A 669 25.34 -5.28 -27.04
C SER A 669 24.71 -3.87 -27.16
N GLY A 670 23.58 -3.64 -26.50
CA GLY A 670 22.92 -2.33 -26.42
C GLY A 670 22.00 -1.92 -27.54
N LYS A 671 21.73 -2.86 -28.45
CA LYS A 671 20.71 -2.71 -29.49
C LYS A 671 19.36 -3.17 -28.98
N VAL A 672 18.92 -2.57 -27.88
CA VAL A 672 17.72 -2.96 -27.12
C VAL A 672 16.46 -3.00 -28.01
N GLN A 673 16.32 -2.06 -28.94
CA GLN A 673 15.18 -2.02 -29.87
C GLN A 673 15.21 -3.13 -30.93
N GLU A 674 16.39 -3.46 -31.46
CA GLU A 674 16.56 -4.57 -32.40
C GLU A 674 16.35 -5.93 -31.70
N GLY A 675 16.80 -6.07 -30.45
CA GLY A 675 16.52 -7.25 -29.63
C GLY A 675 15.03 -7.41 -29.32
N ARG A 676 14.32 -6.31 -29.04
CA ARG A 676 12.86 -6.30 -28.81
C ARG A 676 12.07 -6.72 -30.04
N SER A 677 12.42 -6.20 -31.22
CA SER A 677 11.72 -6.57 -32.46
C SER A 677 11.94 -8.03 -32.80
N LEU A 678 13.18 -8.53 -32.68
CA LEU A 678 13.52 -9.92 -32.94
C LEU A 678 12.83 -10.88 -31.95
N LEU A 679 12.76 -10.53 -30.66
CA LEU A 679 12.03 -11.29 -29.66
C LEU A 679 10.52 -11.35 -29.97
N SER A 680 9.92 -10.20 -30.32
CA SER A 680 8.49 -10.15 -30.66
C SER A 680 8.16 -10.95 -31.92
N GLU A 681 9.06 -10.95 -32.91
CA GLU A 681 8.92 -11.77 -34.12
C GLU A 681 9.01 -13.26 -33.79
N ALA A 682 9.94 -13.65 -32.91
CA ALA A 682 10.08 -15.03 -32.46
C ALA A 682 8.87 -15.50 -31.63
N GLU A 683 8.35 -14.66 -30.72
CA GLU A 683 7.13 -14.93 -29.94
C GLU A 683 5.93 -15.20 -30.85
N LYS A 684 5.67 -14.29 -31.80
CA LYS A 684 4.55 -14.41 -32.75
C LYS A 684 4.72 -15.63 -33.68
N GLY A 685 5.93 -15.83 -34.21
CA GLY A 685 6.20 -16.97 -35.07
C GLY A 685 6.03 -18.30 -34.36
N THR A 686 6.37 -18.38 -33.06
CA THR A 686 6.18 -19.59 -32.24
C THR A 686 4.70 -19.89 -32.03
N GLU A 687 3.89 -18.87 -31.74
CA GLU A 687 2.45 -19.01 -31.56
C GLU A 687 1.74 -19.48 -32.85
N GLU A 688 2.09 -18.93 -34.00
CA GLU A 688 1.56 -19.35 -35.30
C GLU A 688 1.92 -20.81 -35.63
N MET A 689 3.14 -21.23 -35.32
CA MET A 689 3.56 -22.63 -35.48
C MET A 689 2.78 -23.57 -34.57
N LEU A 690 2.67 -23.24 -33.27
CA LEU A 690 1.98 -24.07 -32.28
C LEU A 690 0.50 -24.24 -32.64
N ASN A 691 -0.16 -23.18 -33.12
CA ASN A 691 -1.55 -23.25 -33.58
C ASN A 691 -1.72 -24.23 -34.76
N LYS A 692 -0.83 -24.19 -35.76
CA LYS A 692 -0.86 -25.13 -36.90
C LYS A 692 -0.61 -26.58 -36.46
N LEU A 693 0.35 -26.78 -35.56
CA LEU A 693 0.68 -28.10 -35.04
C LEU A 693 -0.46 -28.66 -34.18
N CYS A 694 -1.09 -27.82 -33.36
CA CYS A 694 -2.25 -28.16 -32.55
C CYS A 694 -3.41 -28.71 -33.40
N ILE A 695 -3.81 -27.97 -34.44
CA ILE A 695 -4.89 -28.38 -35.35
C ILE A 695 -4.57 -29.71 -36.04
N SER A 696 -3.37 -29.86 -36.58
CA SER A 696 -2.98 -31.11 -37.25
C SER A 696 -2.93 -32.32 -36.30
N THR A 697 -2.45 -32.12 -35.07
CA THR A 697 -2.39 -33.19 -34.04
C THR A 697 -3.77 -33.62 -33.58
N ILE A 698 -4.70 -32.68 -33.37
CA ILE A 698 -6.10 -32.98 -33.02
C ILE A 698 -6.78 -33.77 -34.14
N ASN A 699 -6.62 -33.35 -35.40
CA ASN A 699 -7.21 -34.06 -36.55
C ASN A 699 -6.65 -35.49 -36.68
N ALA A 700 -5.35 -35.67 -36.46
CA ALA A 700 -4.73 -36.99 -36.47
C ALA A 700 -5.23 -37.86 -35.31
N LEU A 701 -5.39 -37.27 -34.11
CA LEU A 701 -5.94 -37.96 -32.95
C LEU A 701 -7.37 -38.41 -33.20
N GLU A 702 -8.21 -37.58 -33.82
CA GLU A 702 -9.57 -37.95 -34.21
C GLU A 702 -9.63 -39.11 -35.20
N GLY A 703 -8.79 -39.06 -36.23
CA GLY A 703 -8.67 -40.16 -37.19
C GLY A 703 -8.23 -41.45 -36.49
N ALA A 704 -7.27 -41.34 -35.56
CA ALA A 704 -6.80 -42.48 -34.77
C ALA A 704 -7.92 -43.04 -33.86
N THR A 705 -8.63 -42.19 -33.12
CA THR A 705 -9.72 -42.63 -32.23
C THR A 705 -10.87 -43.26 -33.00
N LYS A 706 -11.23 -42.71 -34.16
CA LYS A 706 -12.27 -43.28 -35.03
C LYS A 706 -11.87 -44.66 -35.57
N ALA A 707 -10.63 -44.81 -36.03
CA ALA A 707 -10.11 -46.10 -36.44
C ALA A 707 -10.03 -47.11 -35.27
N ALA A 708 -9.75 -46.63 -34.06
CA ALA A 708 -9.72 -47.44 -32.85
C ALA A 708 -11.12 -47.97 -32.50
N ASP A 709 -12.14 -47.11 -32.59
CA ASP A 709 -13.54 -47.47 -32.41
C ASP A 709 -14.01 -48.51 -33.45
N GLU A 710 -13.64 -48.35 -34.72
CA GLU A 710 -13.97 -49.33 -35.78
C GLU A 710 -13.36 -50.72 -35.53
N LEU A 711 -12.23 -50.79 -34.83
CA LEU A 711 -11.55 -52.03 -34.46
C LEU A 711 -11.97 -52.55 -33.08
N GLY A 712 -12.86 -51.85 -32.37
CA GLY A 712 -13.33 -52.21 -31.03
C GLY A 712 -12.28 -52.00 -29.93
N ILE A 713 -11.37 -51.06 -30.10
CA ILE A 713 -10.38 -50.66 -29.10
C ILE A 713 -10.99 -49.55 -28.24
N GLU A 714 -11.25 -49.83 -26.96
CA GLU A 714 -11.69 -48.78 -26.02
C GLU A 714 -10.53 -47.81 -25.74
N PHE A 715 -10.56 -46.65 -26.39
CA PHE A 715 -9.68 -45.53 -26.06
C PHE A 715 -10.43 -44.47 -25.26
N ARG A 716 -9.78 -43.92 -24.23
CA ARG A 716 -10.35 -42.99 -23.23
C ARG A 716 -11.30 -41.94 -23.86
N PRO A 717 -12.62 -42.03 -23.63
CA PRO A 717 -13.55 -41.04 -24.17
C PRO A 717 -13.30 -39.67 -23.52
N GLY A 718 -13.20 -38.61 -24.33
CA GLY A 718 -13.09 -37.22 -23.88
C GLY A 718 -11.74 -36.51 -24.09
N LEU A 719 -10.65 -37.22 -24.41
CA LEU A 719 -9.34 -36.55 -24.60
C LEU A 719 -9.29 -35.66 -25.86
N VAL A 720 -10.00 -36.05 -26.92
CA VAL A 720 -10.16 -35.24 -28.14
C VAL A 720 -10.93 -33.96 -27.85
N GLU A 721 -12.02 -34.07 -27.09
CA GLU A 721 -12.90 -32.97 -26.72
C GLU A 721 -12.15 -31.98 -25.81
N GLN A 722 -11.41 -32.49 -24.83
CA GLN A 722 -10.56 -31.69 -23.96
C GLN A 722 -9.44 -30.97 -24.74
N ALA A 723 -8.78 -31.65 -25.69
CA ALA A 723 -7.77 -31.01 -26.54
C ALA A 723 -8.39 -29.91 -27.44
N ARG A 724 -9.60 -30.13 -27.97
CA ARG A 724 -10.35 -29.12 -28.74
C ARG A 724 -10.73 -27.92 -27.89
N GLU A 725 -11.19 -28.12 -26.66
CA GLU A 725 -11.53 -27.03 -25.74
C GLU A 725 -10.33 -26.12 -25.49
N TYR A 726 -9.15 -26.70 -25.23
CA TYR A 726 -7.92 -25.92 -25.10
C TYR A 726 -7.55 -25.19 -26.40
N ALA A 727 -7.69 -25.83 -27.56
CA ALA A 727 -7.39 -25.20 -28.85
C ALA A 727 -8.32 -24.01 -29.17
N VAL A 728 -9.64 -24.17 -28.93
CA VAL A 728 -10.64 -23.11 -29.13
C VAL A 728 -10.44 -21.96 -28.14
N ALA A 729 -9.96 -22.26 -26.93
CA ALA A 729 -9.58 -21.25 -25.94
C ALA A 729 -8.25 -20.52 -26.27
N GLY A 730 -7.62 -20.79 -27.42
CA GLY A 730 -6.34 -20.19 -27.81
C GLY A 730 -5.13 -20.75 -27.06
N LYS A 731 -5.31 -21.87 -26.35
CA LYS A 731 -4.29 -22.53 -25.52
C LYS A 731 -3.64 -23.69 -26.27
N ALA A 732 -2.95 -23.37 -27.37
CA ALA A 732 -2.34 -24.38 -28.25
C ALA A 732 -1.29 -25.26 -27.53
N ALA A 733 -0.56 -24.69 -26.58
CA ALA A 733 0.43 -25.41 -25.77
C ALA A 733 -0.22 -26.49 -24.89
N GLU A 734 -1.25 -26.13 -24.15
CA GLU A 734 -2.00 -27.04 -23.27
C GLU A 734 -2.80 -28.07 -24.08
N SER A 735 -3.25 -27.71 -25.27
CA SER A 735 -3.86 -28.66 -26.20
C SER A 735 -2.84 -29.69 -26.72
N LEU A 736 -1.63 -29.25 -27.08
CA LEU A 736 -0.55 -30.12 -27.56
C LEU A 736 0.00 -31.05 -26.47
N SER A 737 0.10 -30.58 -25.22
CA SER A 737 0.58 -31.42 -24.11
C SER A 737 -0.34 -32.60 -23.81
N ILE A 738 -1.62 -32.53 -24.20
CA ILE A 738 -2.60 -33.60 -24.05
C ILE A 738 -2.73 -34.42 -25.34
N SER A 739 -2.90 -33.75 -26.49
CA SER A 739 -3.18 -34.41 -27.76
C SER A 739 -1.98 -35.19 -28.31
N TYR A 740 -0.74 -34.74 -28.09
CA TYR A 740 0.43 -35.40 -28.66
C TYR A 740 0.77 -36.74 -27.98
N PRO A 741 0.79 -36.85 -26.63
CA PRO A 741 0.93 -38.15 -25.97
C PRO A 741 -0.25 -39.08 -26.27
N ALA A 742 -1.47 -38.55 -26.26
CA ALA A 742 -2.66 -39.33 -26.59
C ALA A 742 -2.60 -39.91 -28.00
N LEU A 743 -2.17 -39.12 -28.99
CA LEU A 743 -2.01 -39.58 -30.37
C LEU A 743 -1.02 -40.72 -30.45
N LYS A 744 0.16 -40.57 -29.82
CA LYS A 744 1.19 -41.61 -29.79
C LYS A 744 0.67 -42.92 -29.19
N ASP A 745 -0.07 -42.84 -28.08
CA ASP A 745 -0.64 -44.01 -27.41
C ASP A 745 -1.67 -44.71 -28.31
N VAL A 746 -2.60 -43.97 -28.92
CA VAL A 746 -3.61 -44.54 -29.84
C VAL A 746 -2.95 -45.14 -31.07
N SER A 747 -2.00 -44.45 -31.70
CA SER A 747 -1.28 -44.96 -32.88
C SER A 747 -0.57 -46.28 -32.57
N PHE A 748 0.03 -46.40 -31.37
CA PHE A 748 0.68 -47.63 -30.93
C PHE A 748 -0.33 -48.77 -30.74
N MET A 749 -1.43 -48.53 -30.01
CA MET A 749 -2.50 -49.52 -29.82
C MET A 749 -3.14 -49.95 -31.14
N LEU A 750 -3.35 -49.02 -32.06
CA LEU A 750 -3.84 -49.29 -33.41
C LEU A 750 -2.87 -50.17 -34.19
N LEU A 751 -1.57 -49.88 -34.15
CA LEU A 751 -0.58 -50.67 -34.86
C LEU A 751 -0.58 -52.12 -34.36
N GLU A 752 -0.50 -52.32 -33.04
CA GLU A 752 -0.53 -53.67 -32.46
C GLU A 752 -1.82 -54.41 -32.82
N THR A 753 -2.96 -53.72 -32.76
CA THR A 753 -4.27 -54.32 -33.06
C THR A 753 -4.40 -54.66 -34.54
N LEU A 754 -3.97 -53.78 -35.45
CA LEU A 754 -3.97 -54.02 -36.89
C LEU A 754 -3.04 -55.17 -37.27
N GLN A 755 -1.84 -55.24 -36.70
CA GLN A 755 -0.91 -56.35 -36.92
C GLN A 755 -1.46 -57.67 -36.37
N ALA A 756 -2.05 -57.67 -35.17
CA ALA A 756 -2.70 -58.86 -34.60
C ALA A 756 -3.92 -59.29 -35.43
N ALA A 757 -4.70 -58.34 -35.94
CA ALA A 757 -5.86 -58.57 -36.78
C ALA A 757 -5.49 -59.11 -38.17
N PHE A 758 -4.37 -58.66 -38.72
CA PHE A 758 -3.76 -59.20 -39.94
C PHE A 758 -3.27 -60.63 -39.70
N ASN A 759 -2.49 -60.86 -38.65
CA ASN A 759 -1.98 -62.19 -38.32
C ASN A 759 -3.12 -63.21 -38.11
N ARG A 760 -4.20 -62.81 -37.44
CA ARG A 760 -5.43 -63.63 -37.32
C ARG A 760 -6.10 -63.92 -38.65
N ALA A 761 -6.15 -62.95 -39.57
CA ALA A 761 -6.77 -63.13 -40.87
C ALA A 761 -6.04 -64.15 -41.77
N VAL A 762 -4.72 -64.26 -41.58
CA VAL A 762 -3.85 -65.13 -42.35
C VAL A 762 -3.58 -66.46 -41.60
N GLN A 763 -4.00 -66.57 -40.34
CA GLN A 763 -3.81 -67.76 -39.52
C GLN A 763 -4.58 -68.96 -40.10
N GLY A 764 -3.87 -70.07 -40.33
CA GLY A 764 -4.44 -71.29 -40.93
C GLY A 764 -4.54 -71.25 -42.46
N ILE A 765 -4.14 -70.14 -43.08
CA ILE A 765 -4.04 -69.98 -44.52
C ILE A 765 -2.54 -70.10 -44.89
N ASP A 766 -2.20 -70.94 -45.87
CA ASP A 766 -0.83 -71.15 -46.34
C ASP A 766 -0.38 -69.94 -47.18
N TYR A 767 -0.11 -68.83 -46.48
CA TYR A 767 0.16 -67.52 -47.06
C TYR A 767 1.67 -67.28 -47.14
N PRO A 768 2.19 -66.82 -48.29
CA PRO A 768 3.64 -66.65 -48.46
C PRO A 768 4.25 -65.65 -47.46
N GLU A 769 5.33 -66.05 -46.79
CA GLU A 769 6.01 -65.24 -45.77
C GLU A 769 6.58 -63.91 -46.30
N ASN A 770 6.94 -63.84 -47.59
CA ASN A 770 7.35 -62.58 -48.23
C ASN A 770 6.20 -61.58 -48.32
N LEU A 771 5.01 -62.02 -48.76
CA LEU A 771 3.83 -61.16 -48.85
C LEU A 771 3.32 -60.75 -47.46
N LYS A 772 3.52 -61.62 -46.46
CA LYS A 772 3.18 -61.33 -45.07
C LYS A 772 4.01 -60.16 -44.52
N LYS A 773 5.32 -60.16 -44.78
CA LYS A 773 6.22 -59.07 -44.41
C LYS A 773 5.84 -57.77 -45.11
N ASP A 774 5.60 -57.82 -46.42
CA ASP A 774 5.23 -56.63 -47.20
C ASP A 774 3.93 -55.99 -46.68
N ALA A 775 2.93 -56.80 -46.33
CA ALA A 775 1.67 -56.31 -45.79
C ALA A 775 1.82 -55.71 -44.38
N LEU A 776 2.60 -56.33 -43.49
CA LEU A 776 2.90 -55.78 -42.17
C LEU A 776 3.67 -54.46 -42.26
N THR A 777 4.69 -54.38 -43.12
CA THR A 777 5.44 -53.14 -43.38
C THR A 777 4.55 -52.05 -43.98
N ARG A 778 3.56 -52.42 -44.81
CA ARG A 778 2.57 -51.46 -45.33
C ARG A 778 1.62 -50.96 -44.25
N ILE A 779 1.17 -51.81 -43.33
CA ILE A 779 0.37 -51.40 -42.16
C ILE A 779 1.16 -50.43 -41.28
N GLU A 780 2.42 -50.77 -40.96
CA GLU A 780 3.33 -49.88 -40.22
C GLU A 780 3.52 -48.53 -40.94
N SER A 781 3.70 -48.56 -42.26
CA SER A 781 3.83 -47.36 -43.09
C SER A 781 2.58 -46.48 -43.03
N LEU A 782 1.38 -47.06 -43.16
CA LEU A 782 0.12 -46.31 -43.11
C LEU A 782 -0.13 -45.69 -41.73
N VAL A 783 0.11 -46.45 -40.65
CA VAL A 783 -0.04 -45.95 -39.28
C VAL A 783 1.00 -44.85 -38.97
N SER A 784 2.26 -45.03 -39.38
CA SER A 784 3.31 -44.01 -39.19
C SER A 784 3.04 -42.71 -39.97
N LYS A 785 2.32 -42.80 -41.10
CA LYS A 785 1.85 -41.65 -41.89
C LYS A 785 0.52 -41.09 -41.41
N GLN A 786 -0.02 -41.59 -40.29
CA GLN A 786 -1.31 -41.19 -39.71
C GLN A 786 -2.51 -41.43 -40.66
N MET A 787 -2.38 -42.37 -41.60
CA MET A 787 -3.43 -42.78 -42.54
C MET A 787 -4.22 -43.94 -41.95
N TYR A 788 -4.89 -43.70 -40.82
CA TYR A 788 -5.52 -44.75 -40.02
C TYR A 788 -6.71 -45.42 -40.72
N ASP A 789 -7.57 -44.63 -41.38
CA ASP A 789 -8.69 -45.14 -42.17
C ASP A 789 -8.19 -46.06 -43.30
N ASP A 790 -7.12 -45.66 -44.00
CA ASP A 790 -6.52 -46.46 -45.06
C ASP A 790 -5.87 -47.75 -44.53
N ALA A 791 -5.32 -47.73 -43.32
CA ALA A 791 -4.78 -48.92 -42.67
C ALA A 791 -5.89 -49.94 -42.34
N VAL A 792 -7.05 -49.46 -41.88
CA VAL A 792 -8.23 -50.29 -41.61
C VAL A 792 -8.82 -50.83 -42.92
N VAL A 793 -8.95 -50.01 -43.96
CA VAL A 793 -9.41 -50.44 -45.30
C VAL A 793 -8.47 -51.49 -45.89
N TYR A 794 -7.16 -51.24 -45.84
CA TYR A 794 -6.16 -52.19 -46.33
C TYR A 794 -6.24 -53.53 -45.60
N LEU A 795 -6.45 -53.53 -44.27
CA LEU A 795 -6.67 -54.76 -43.53
C LEU A 795 -7.90 -55.53 -44.04
N ARG A 796 -9.04 -54.87 -44.32
CA ARG A 796 -10.23 -55.52 -44.89
C ARG A 796 -9.94 -56.15 -46.26
N GLU A 797 -9.27 -55.41 -47.15
CA GLU A 797 -8.87 -55.92 -48.47
C GLU A 797 -7.96 -57.15 -48.37
N VAL A 798 -7.03 -57.16 -47.41
CA VAL A 798 -6.20 -58.34 -47.14
C VAL A 798 -7.05 -59.51 -46.68
N ARG A 799 -8.00 -59.30 -45.76
CA ARG A 799 -8.89 -60.39 -45.27
C ARG A 799 -9.66 -61.05 -46.41
N GLU A 800 -10.22 -60.25 -47.31
CA GLU A 800 -11.02 -60.74 -48.44
C GLU A 800 -10.16 -61.49 -49.47
N ASN A 801 -8.92 -61.04 -49.69
CA ASN A 801 -8.05 -61.60 -50.72
C ASN A 801 -7.10 -62.71 -50.22
N ALA A 802 -6.93 -62.89 -48.90
CA ALA A 802 -5.99 -63.85 -48.33
C ALA A 802 -6.31 -65.30 -48.74
N ALA A 803 -7.58 -65.70 -48.66
CA ALA A 803 -8.02 -67.03 -49.07
C ALA A 803 -7.77 -67.27 -50.57
N ARG A 804 -8.11 -66.29 -51.40
CA ARG A 804 -7.95 -66.34 -52.85
C ARG A 804 -6.48 -66.48 -53.27
N LYS A 805 -5.57 -65.71 -52.65
CA LYS A 805 -4.12 -65.82 -52.93
C LYS A 805 -3.52 -67.16 -52.50
N ALA A 806 -4.01 -67.73 -51.39
CA ALA A 806 -3.57 -69.05 -50.94
C ALA A 806 -4.06 -70.19 -51.84
N GLU A 807 -5.26 -70.08 -52.39
CA GLU A 807 -5.75 -71.02 -53.41
C GLU A 807 -4.91 -70.98 -54.69
N ILE A 808 -4.56 -69.77 -55.16
CA ILE A 808 -3.66 -69.59 -56.31
C ILE A 808 -2.30 -70.26 -56.04
N PHE A 809 -1.75 -70.07 -54.84
CA PHE A 809 -0.46 -70.66 -54.46
C PHE A 809 -0.52 -72.21 -54.45
N ARG A 810 -1.54 -72.80 -53.84
CA ARG A 810 -1.74 -74.28 -53.85
C ARG A 810 -1.91 -74.83 -55.27
N ALA A 811 -2.61 -74.11 -56.14
CA ALA A 811 -2.81 -74.52 -57.53
C ALA A 811 -1.52 -74.45 -58.37
N LEU A 812 -0.57 -73.58 -58.01
CA LEU A 812 0.72 -73.44 -58.68
C LEU A 812 1.76 -74.50 -58.28
N GLU A 813 1.64 -75.05 -57.08
CA GLU A 813 2.60 -76.02 -56.53
C GLU A 813 2.79 -77.30 -57.38
N PRO A 814 1.73 -77.98 -57.89
CA PRO A 814 1.93 -79.11 -58.79
C PRO A 814 2.64 -78.70 -60.10
N ILE A 815 2.34 -77.51 -60.63
CA ILE A 815 2.97 -76.99 -61.85
C ILE A 815 4.46 -76.74 -61.61
N ARG A 816 4.83 -76.21 -60.43
CA ARG A 816 6.22 -76.00 -60.02
C ARG A 816 7.01 -77.31 -59.99
N ASN A 817 6.41 -78.36 -59.45
CA ASN A 817 7.06 -79.67 -59.34
C ASN A 817 7.27 -80.29 -60.73
N GLU A 818 6.27 -80.21 -61.60
CA GLU A 818 6.33 -80.79 -62.95
C GLU A 818 7.29 -80.03 -63.88
N THR A 819 7.26 -78.70 -63.86
CA THR A 819 8.22 -77.85 -64.59
C THR A 819 9.65 -78.07 -64.11
N SER A 820 9.88 -78.28 -62.81
CA SER A 820 11.19 -78.62 -62.26
C SER A 820 11.72 -79.97 -62.75
N SER A 821 10.84 -80.97 -62.89
CA SER A 821 11.18 -82.29 -63.46
C SER A 821 11.60 -82.19 -64.93
N LEU A 822 10.77 -81.55 -65.77
CA LEU A 822 11.08 -81.33 -67.19
C LEU A 822 12.34 -80.50 -67.37
N SER A 823 12.55 -79.50 -66.51
CA SER A 823 13.77 -78.69 -66.54
C SER A 823 15.04 -79.51 -66.32
N ARG A 824 14.95 -80.57 -65.52
CA ARG A 824 16.05 -81.52 -65.29
C ARG A 824 16.29 -82.42 -66.51
N GLU A 825 15.23 -82.92 -67.14
CA GLU A 825 15.32 -83.72 -68.37
C GLU A 825 15.96 -82.93 -69.52
N PHE A 826 15.53 -81.68 -69.73
CA PHE A 826 16.11 -80.82 -70.76
C PHE A 826 17.58 -80.49 -70.50
N ARG A 827 17.96 -80.25 -69.24
CA ARG A 827 19.37 -80.06 -68.86
C ARG A 827 20.23 -81.29 -69.18
N ASN A 828 19.73 -82.49 -68.88
CA ASN A 828 20.45 -83.74 -69.18
C ASN A 828 20.61 -83.99 -70.68
N ALA A 829 19.64 -83.56 -71.50
CA ALA A 829 19.68 -83.67 -72.95
C ALA A 829 20.44 -82.51 -73.66
N GLY A 830 21.01 -81.56 -72.91
CA GLY A 830 21.74 -80.41 -73.46
C GLY A 830 20.86 -79.33 -74.10
N ILE A 831 19.57 -79.26 -73.74
CA ILE A 831 18.58 -78.32 -74.30
C ILE A 831 18.46 -77.07 -73.40
N ASN A 832 18.57 -75.87 -73.97
CA ASN A 832 18.52 -74.60 -73.21
C ASN A 832 17.08 -74.11 -72.99
N ILE A 833 16.70 -73.91 -71.72
CA ILE A 833 15.34 -73.49 -71.28
C ILE A 833 15.34 -72.30 -70.29
N ARG A 834 16.47 -71.60 -70.11
CA ARG A 834 16.66 -70.58 -69.03
C ARG A 834 15.63 -69.43 -69.08
N GLY A 835 15.15 -69.07 -70.27
CA GLY A 835 14.13 -68.03 -70.44
C GLY A 835 12.76 -68.41 -69.86
N MET A 836 12.42 -69.70 -69.88
CA MET A 836 11.17 -70.21 -69.29
C MET A 836 11.25 -70.25 -67.75
N GLU A 837 12.41 -70.59 -67.19
CA GLU A 837 12.63 -70.63 -65.73
C GLU A 837 12.50 -69.24 -65.08
N MET A 838 13.04 -68.18 -65.71
CA MET A 838 12.93 -66.81 -65.18
C MET A 838 11.49 -66.29 -65.13
N ARG A 839 10.71 -66.54 -66.20
CA ARG A 839 9.28 -66.18 -66.24
C ARG A 839 8.45 -66.93 -65.20
N LEU A 840 8.81 -68.18 -64.92
CA LEU A 840 8.14 -68.96 -63.87
C LEU A 840 8.36 -68.31 -62.49
N ASN A 841 9.60 -67.94 -62.16
CA ASN A 841 9.95 -67.38 -60.85
C ASN A 841 9.26 -66.04 -60.56
N SER A 842 9.08 -65.15 -61.54
CA SER A 842 8.36 -63.88 -61.35
C SER A 842 6.87 -64.09 -61.05
N ILE A 843 6.26 -65.13 -61.62
CA ILE A 843 4.86 -65.49 -61.35
C ILE A 843 4.70 -65.94 -59.90
N PHE A 844 5.66 -66.70 -59.36
CA PHE A 844 5.64 -67.18 -57.97
C PHE A 844 5.84 -66.06 -56.93
N SER A 845 6.49 -64.96 -57.28
CA SER A 845 6.70 -63.84 -56.35
C SER A 845 5.51 -62.89 -56.27
N GLU A 846 4.83 -62.63 -57.39
CA GLU A 846 3.80 -61.59 -57.47
C GLU A 846 2.37 -62.14 -57.30
N LEU A 847 2.16 -63.43 -57.56
CA LEU A 847 0.87 -64.12 -57.51
C LEU A 847 -0.30 -63.32 -58.15
N PRO A 848 -0.19 -62.83 -59.40
CA PRO A 848 -1.33 -62.26 -60.11
C PRO A 848 -2.46 -63.29 -60.28
N ASP A 849 -3.71 -62.83 -60.45
CA ASP A 849 -4.87 -63.71 -60.65
C ASP A 849 -4.72 -64.70 -61.82
N SER A 850 -3.86 -64.36 -62.81
CA SER A 850 -3.54 -65.21 -63.96
C SER A 850 -2.34 -66.13 -63.75
N SER A 851 -1.82 -66.25 -62.53
CA SER A 851 -0.59 -67.01 -62.24
C SER A 851 -0.69 -68.46 -62.68
N VAL A 852 -1.79 -69.14 -62.36
CA VAL A 852 -2.00 -70.56 -62.69
C VAL A 852 -1.99 -70.75 -64.20
N THR A 853 -2.70 -69.90 -64.93
CA THR A 853 -2.78 -69.94 -66.40
C THR A 853 -1.43 -69.65 -67.06
N GLN A 854 -0.70 -68.65 -66.58
CA GLN A 854 0.62 -68.32 -67.11
C GLN A 854 1.65 -69.43 -66.83
N ALA A 855 1.63 -70.02 -65.65
CA ALA A 855 2.51 -71.13 -65.30
C ALA A 855 2.18 -72.40 -66.10
N GLN A 856 0.89 -72.69 -66.35
CA GLN A 856 0.45 -73.80 -67.20
C GLN A 856 0.89 -73.63 -68.66
N GLN A 857 0.84 -72.41 -69.21
CA GLN A 857 1.33 -72.14 -70.57
C GLN A 857 2.81 -72.49 -70.71
N ILE A 858 3.63 -72.11 -69.73
CA ILE A 858 5.06 -72.44 -69.73
C ILE A 858 5.26 -73.96 -69.66
N LEU A 859 4.49 -74.67 -68.81
CA LEU A 859 4.55 -76.13 -68.72
C LEU A 859 4.17 -76.83 -70.06
N GLU A 860 3.13 -76.35 -70.73
CA GLU A 860 2.70 -76.91 -72.03
C GLU A 860 3.71 -76.62 -73.15
N GLU A 861 4.36 -75.45 -73.16
CA GLU A 861 5.47 -75.14 -74.06
C GLU A 861 6.62 -76.14 -73.87
N MET A 862 6.96 -76.48 -72.62
CA MET A 862 7.96 -77.50 -72.30
C MET A 862 7.54 -78.89 -72.79
N LYS A 863 6.29 -79.31 -72.61
CA LYS A 863 5.79 -80.62 -73.07
C LYS A 863 5.80 -80.76 -74.60
N ARG A 864 5.39 -79.71 -75.34
CA ARG A 864 5.39 -79.71 -76.81
C ARG A 864 6.79 -79.87 -77.38
N LEU A 865 7.78 -79.24 -76.76
CA LEU A 865 9.17 -79.36 -77.17
C LEU A 865 9.64 -80.82 -77.12
N LYS A 866 9.30 -81.55 -76.04
CA LYS A 866 9.64 -82.97 -75.86
C LYS A 866 9.08 -83.86 -76.97
N LYS A 867 7.81 -83.70 -77.35
CA LYS A 867 7.13 -84.56 -78.35
C LYS A 867 7.72 -84.46 -79.76
N SER A 868 8.35 -83.33 -80.11
CA SER A 868 8.85 -83.07 -81.47
C SER A 868 10.14 -83.86 -81.86
N LEU A 869 10.68 -84.67 -80.95
CA LEU A 869 12.03 -85.25 -81.04
C LEU A 869 12.07 -86.79 -81.21
N LEU A 870 11.04 -87.44 -81.78
CA LEU A 870 10.97 -88.90 -82.02
C LEU A 870 11.38 -89.32 -83.47
N PRO A 871 11.98 -90.53 -83.71
CA PRO A 871 12.40 -91.03 -85.03
C PRO A 871 11.27 -91.68 -85.88
N ALA A 872 11.39 -91.71 -87.22
CA ALA A 872 10.37 -92.28 -88.14
C ALA A 872 10.96 -92.96 -89.40
N ILE A 873 10.80 -94.28 -89.59
CA ILE A 873 11.45 -95.06 -90.67
C ILE A 873 10.47 -95.46 -91.81
N LYS A 874 10.89 -95.37 -93.08
CA LYS A 874 10.18 -95.81 -94.30
C LYS A 874 10.95 -96.88 -95.08
N VAL A 875 10.25 -97.76 -95.80
CA VAL A 875 10.84 -98.83 -96.62
C VAL A 875 10.22 -98.86 -98.02
N ASP A 876 11.03 -98.70 -99.06
CA ASP A 876 10.60 -98.68 -100.47
C ASP A 876 11.27 -99.82 -101.28
N VAL A 877 10.68 -100.21 -102.41
CA VAL A 877 11.30 -101.16 -103.35
C VAL A 877 12.23 -100.43 -104.31
N SER A 878 13.41 -101.00 -104.55
CA SER A 878 14.37 -100.56 -105.57
C SER A 878 14.89 -101.76 -106.38
N SER A 879 15.61 -101.51 -107.47
CA SER A 879 16.42 -102.55 -108.13
C SER A 879 17.88 -102.11 -108.14
N GLN A 880 18.79 -103.01 -107.81
CA GLN A 880 20.22 -102.76 -107.79
C GLN A 880 20.91 -103.84 -108.62
N ASN A 881 21.61 -103.45 -109.67
CA ASN A 881 22.29 -104.35 -110.62
C ASN A 881 21.36 -105.43 -111.23
N GLY A 882 20.11 -105.06 -111.52
CA GLY A 882 19.10 -105.98 -112.05
C GLY A 882 18.53 -106.97 -111.03
N MET A 883 19.02 -106.96 -109.78
CA MET A 883 18.45 -107.71 -108.67
C MET A 883 17.47 -106.85 -107.85
N PRO A 884 16.38 -107.42 -107.32
CA PRO A 884 15.45 -106.69 -106.48
C PRO A 884 16.09 -106.29 -105.14
N ALA A 885 15.85 -105.08 -104.66
CA ALA A 885 16.43 -104.53 -103.42
C ALA A 885 15.41 -103.66 -102.65
N LEU A 886 15.64 -103.39 -101.36
CA LEU A 886 14.78 -102.56 -100.51
C LEU A 886 15.53 -101.35 -99.97
N ARG A 887 14.96 -100.15 -100.09
CA ARG A 887 15.51 -98.90 -99.58
C ARG A 887 14.84 -98.51 -98.26
N ILE A 888 15.60 -98.51 -97.17
CA ILE A 888 15.16 -98.15 -95.81
C ILE A 888 15.65 -96.75 -95.47
N MET A 889 14.76 -95.81 -95.11
CA MET A 889 15.09 -94.39 -94.90
C MET A 889 14.51 -93.84 -93.59
N ASN A 890 15.29 -93.04 -92.83
CA ASN A 890 14.75 -92.26 -91.71
C ASN A 890 14.15 -90.94 -92.24
N SER A 891 12.85 -90.76 -92.04
CA SER A 891 12.06 -89.58 -92.40
C SER A 891 11.76 -88.65 -91.21
N GLY A 892 12.18 -88.99 -89.99
CA GLY A 892 11.97 -88.19 -88.77
C GLY A 892 12.99 -87.06 -88.59
N LYS A 893 12.70 -86.09 -87.69
CA LYS A 893 13.61 -84.97 -87.34
C LYS A 893 14.71 -85.37 -86.35
N ALA A 894 14.51 -86.48 -85.64
CA ALA A 894 15.49 -87.05 -84.73
C ALA A 894 16.30 -88.16 -85.41
N VAL A 895 17.53 -88.35 -84.93
CA VAL A 895 18.37 -89.49 -85.33
C VAL A 895 17.71 -90.77 -84.84
N ALA A 896 17.50 -91.72 -85.74
CA ALA A 896 17.07 -93.06 -85.39
C ALA A 896 18.31 -93.86 -84.96
N LEU A 897 18.39 -94.22 -83.69
CA LEU A 897 19.55 -94.90 -83.12
C LEU A 897 19.44 -96.42 -83.35
N ASN A 898 20.55 -97.09 -83.61
CA ASN A 898 20.68 -98.55 -83.72
C ASN A 898 19.63 -99.20 -84.64
N VAL A 899 19.52 -98.71 -85.88
CA VAL A 899 18.55 -99.24 -86.82
C VAL A 899 18.95 -100.65 -87.27
N THR A 900 18.08 -101.65 -87.06
CA THR A 900 18.32 -103.04 -87.47
C THR A 900 17.16 -103.56 -88.32
N SER A 901 17.43 -104.32 -89.38
CA SER A 901 16.43 -104.89 -90.28
C SER A 901 16.43 -106.43 -90.27
N SER A 902 15.26 -107.06 -90.42
CA SER A 902 15.04 -108.51 -90.45
C SER A 902 14.08 -108.84 -91.60
N ILE A 903 14.59 -109.42 -92.67
CA ILE A 903 13.86 -109.87 -93.87
C ILE A 903 13.60 -111.38 -93.77
N ARG A 904 12.33 -111.80 -93.85
CA ARG A 904 11.91 -113.21 -93.78
C ARG A 904 11.02 -113.60 -94.95
N GLY A 905 11.30 -114.73 -95.61
CA GLY A 905 10.54 -115.29 -96.72
C GLY A 905 10.57 -116.83 -96.72
N LYS A 906 9.71 -117.47 -97.52
CA LYS A 906 9.46 -118.93 -97.47
C LYS A 906 10.71 -119.80 -97.59
N THR A 907 11.71 -119.34 -98.36
CA THR A 907 12.99 -120.04 -98.59
C THR A 907 14.21 -119.17 -98.27
N PHE A 908 14.04 -118.00 -97.62
CA PHE A 908 15.10 -117.03 -97.38
C PHE A 908 14.88 -116.23 -96.07
N ASN A 909 15.90 -116.10 -95.22
CA ASN A 909 15.89 -115.24 -94.04
C ASN A 909 17.22 -114.46 -93.97
N MET A 910 17.16 -113.15 -93.74
CA MET A 910 18.32 -112.26 -93.63
C MET A 910 18.09 -111.20 -92.55
N ASN A 911 19.08 -111.01 -91.67
CA ASN A 911 19.08 -109.92 -90.70
C ASN A 911 20.28 -109.03 -90.97
N GLU A 912 20.09 -107.71 -91.03
CA GLU A 912 21.14 -106.75 -91.32
C GLU A 912 21.02 -105.50 -90.44
N SER A 913 22.11 -105.13 -89.78
CA SER A 913 22.21 -103.90 -89.00
C SER A 913 22.53 -102.72 -89.92
N LEU A 914 21.73 -101.66 -89.85
CA LEU A 914 21.85 -100.44 -90.68
C LEU A 914 22.57 -99.29 -89.94
N GLY A 915 22.88 -99.46 -88.66
CA GLY A 915 23.47 -98.44 -87.80
C GLY A 915 22.51 -97.28 -87.49
N ASN A 916 23.04 -96.13 -87.08
CA ASN A 916 22.22 -94.94 -86.86
C ASN A 916 21.83 -94.32 -88.20
N LEU A 917 20.55 -93.99 -88.38
CA LEU A 917 20.07 -93.27 -89.55
C LEU A 917 19.78 -91.83 -89.18
N LYS A 918 20.53 -90.88 -89.75
CA LYS A 918 20.22 -89.46 -89.61
C LYS A 918 18.91 -89.11 -90.33
N PRO A 919 18.23 -88.01 -89.95
CA PRO A 919 17.10 -87.48 -90.72
C PRO A 919 17.43 -87.39 -92.22
N GLY A 920 16.63 -88.05 -93.07
CA GLY A 920 16.78 -88.12 -94.52
C GLY A 920 17.71 -89.23 -95.06
N GLU A 921 18.45 -89.94 -94.20
CA GLU A 921 19.42 -90.95 -94.62
C GLU A 921 18.74 -92.27 -95.00
N ALA A 922 19.18 -92.90 -96.09
CA ALA A 922 18.66 -94.17 -96.60
C ALA A 922 19.75 -95.24 -96.83
N ARG A 923 19.41 -96.51 -96.58
CA ARG A 923 20.24 -97.69 -96.84
C ARG A 923 19.51 -98.67 -97.76
N VAL A 924 20.21 -99.33 -98.67
CA VAL A 924 19.62 -100.25 -99.65
C VAL A 924 20.06 -101.68 -99.35
N LEU A 925 19.12 -102.62 -99.34
CA LEU A 925 19.30 -104.04 -99.02
C LEU A 925 18.94 -104.90 -100.23
N SER A 926 19.93 -105.56 -100.85
CA SER A 926 19.72 -106.42 -102.02
C SER A 926 19.13 -107.79 -101.64
N ILE A 927 18.17 -108.29 -102.41
CA ILE A 927 17.51 -109.59 -102.18
C ILE A 927 17.85 -110.54 -103.34
N SER A 928 18.22 -111.79 -103.02
CA SER A 928 18.62 -112.79 -104.03
C SER A 928 17.43 -113.29 -104.88
N PRO A 929 17.57 -113.51 -106.21
CA PRO A 929 16.45 -113.82 -107.12
C PRO A 929 15.82 -115.21 -106.96
N GLY A 930 16.46 -116.13 -106.22
CA GLY A 930 16.02 -117.52 -106.09
C GLY A 930 14.80 -117.75 -105.19
N SER A 931 14.36 -116.72 -104.46
CA SER A 931 13.20 -116.82 -103.57
C SER A 931 11.92 -116.46 -104.31
N SER A 932 11.09 -117.44 -104.68
CA SER A 932 9.70 -117.16 -105.09
C SER A 932 8.79 -117.15 -103.85
N GLY A 933 7.93 -116.13 -103.73
CA GLY A 933 6.95 -116.02 -102.65
C GLY A 933 6.95 -114.70 -101.88
N GLU A 934 6.30 -114.69 -100.73
CA GLU A 934 6.11 -113.50 -99.88
C GLU A 934 7.28 -113.30 -98.91
N ILE A 935 7.64 -112.03 -98.69
CA ILE A 935 8.76 -111.56 -97.89
C ILE A 935 8.25 -110.49 -96.91
N SER A 936 8.60 -110.60 -95.63
CA SER A 936 8.31 -109.62 -94.57
C SER A 936 9.60 -108.98 -94.06
N VAL A 937 9.61 -107.67 -93.86
CA VAL A 937 10.76 -106.86 -93.45
C VAL A 937 10.40 -106.13 -92.17
N GLU A 938 11.12 -106.41 -91.09
CA GLU A 938 10.94 -105.78 -89.78
C GLU A 938 12.16 -104.90 -89.47
N ILE A 939 11.97 -103.66 -89.03
CA ILE A 939 13.03 -102.70 -88.73
C ILE A 939 12.86 -102.16 -87.31
N LYS A 940 13.90 -102.19 -86.48
CA LYS A 940 13.90 -101.64 -85.12
C LYS A 940 14.80 -100.41 -85.01
N SER A 941 14.45 -99.38 -84.22
CA SER A 941 15.29 -98.18 -83.95
C SER A 941 14.99 -97.51 -82.59
N GLY A 942 15.98 -96.99 -81.87
CA GLY A 942 15.83 -96.22 -80.62
C GLY A 942 15.78 -94.67 -80.76
N SER A 943 15.35 -93.98 -79.70
CA SER A 943 15.22 -92.50 -79.60
C SER A 943 16.32 -91.84 -78.73
N PRO A 944 16.80 -90.62 -79.08
CA PRO A 944 17.77 -89.87 -78.26
C PRO A 944 17.23 -89.38 -76.91
N LEU A 945 15.91 -89.40 -76.70
CA LEU A 945 15.28 -89.07 -75.41
C LEU A 945 15.23 -90.27 -74.43
N GLY A 946 15.70 -91.46 -74.85
CA GLY A 946 15.73 -92.66 -74.00
C GLY A 946 14.40 -93.44 -73.93
N ASP A 947 13.42 -93.10 -74.77
CA ASP A 947 12.04 -93.62 -74.71
C ASP A 947 11.83 -95.06 -75.26
N GLY A 948 12.90 -95.86 -75.42
CA GLY A 948 12.83 -97.29 -75.85
C GLY A 948 13.02 -97.55 -77.36
N GLU A 949 12.98 -98.84 -77.77
CA GLU A 949 13.09 -99.29 -79.16
C GLU A 949 11.74 -99.28 -79.90
N HIS A 950 11.72 -98.74 -81.12
CA HIS A 950 10.56 -98.67 -82.00
C HIS A 950 10.68 -99.67 -83.16
N THR A 951 9.64 -100.44 -83.44
CA THR A 951 9.63 -101.46 -84.51
C THR A 951 8.69 -101.05 -85.66
N PHE A 952 9.16 -101.18 -86.90
CA PHE A 952 8.49 -100.91 -88.16
C PHE A 952 8.39 -102.20 -88.99
N THR A 953 7.30 -102.47 -89.70
CA THR A 953 7.14 -103.73 -90.48
C THR A 953 6.56 -103.48 -91.86
N ALA A 954 7.09 -104.11 -92.91
CA ALA A 954 6.65 -104.01 -94.31
C ALA A 954 6.63 -105.38 -95.02
N HIS A 955 5.78 -105.58 -96.03
CA HIS A 955 5.60 -106.87 -96.73
C HIS A 955 5.70 -106.73 -98.26
N PHE A 956 6.28 -107.74 -98.93
CA PHE A 956 6.60 -107.75 -100.37
C PHE A 956 6.37 -109.14 -101.00
N ARG A 957 6.14 -109.25 -102.31
CA ARG A 957 6.11 -110.49 -103.12
C ARG A 957 7.27 -110.49 -104.09
N MET A 958 7.86 -111.65 -104.31
CA MET A 958 8.78 -111.87 -105.41
C MET A 958 8.18 -112.85 -106.43
N GLU A 959 7.93 -112.34 -107.65
CA GLU A 959 7.44 -113.12 -108.81
C GLU A 959 8.33 -112.81 -110.03
N GLY A 960 8.87 -113.84 -110.68
CA GLY A 960 9.69 -113.67 -111.89
C GLY A 960 10.95 -112.79 -111.71
N GLY A 961 11.51 -112.74 -110.50
CA GLY A 961 12.67 -111.89 -110.17
C GLY A 961 12.34 -110.42 -109.89
N ARG A 962 11.07 -110.01 -109.92
CA ARG A 962 10.63 -108.66 -109.52
C ARG A 962 10.04 -108.67 -108.12
N LEU A 963 10.45 -107.71 -107.28
CA LEU A 963 9.79 -107.43 -106.01
C LEU A 963 8.63 -106.46 -106.25
N SER A 964 7.45 -106.81 -105.77
CA SER A 964 6.30 -105.91 -105.69
C SER A 964 5.82 -105.83 -104.23
N PRO A 965 5.49 -104.65 -103.70
CA PRO A 965 4.91 -104.55 -102.37
C PRO A 965 3.59 -105.33 -102.31
N ILE A 966 3.38 -106.06 -101.21
CA ILE A 966 2.08 -106.66 -100.91
C ILE A 966 1.54 -105.91 -99.71
N HIS A 967 0.37 -105.32 -99.90
CA HIS A 967 -0.40 -104.77 -98.81
C HIS A 967 -1.10 -105.95 -98.11
N ILE A 968 -0.64 -106.31 -96.91
CA ILE A 968 -1.24 -107.36 -96.07
C ILE A 968 -1.88 -106.68 -94.87
N CYS A 969 -3.16 -106.95 -94.65
CA CYS A 969 -3.83 -106.43 -93.48
C CYS A 969 -3.26 -107.07 -92.21
N ALA A 970 -2.64 -106.28 -91.34
CA ALA A 970 -2.02 -106.75 -90.09
C ALA A 970 -3.02 -107.39 -89.13
N TYR A 971 -4.32 -107.09 -89.26
CA TYR A 971 -5.37 -107.72 -88.47
C TYR A 971 -5.82 -109.08 -89.01
N CYS A 972 -6.47 -109.11 -90.17
CA CYS A 972 -7.05 -110.34 -90.69
C CYS A 972 -6.05 -111.21 -91.47
N ARG A 973 -4.83 -110.69 -91.72
CA ARG A 973 -3.80 -111.29 -92.56
C ARG A 973 -4.22 -111.56 -94.01
N GLY A 974 -5.39 -111.05 -94.42
CA GLY A 974 -5.85 -111.09 -95.80
C GLY A 974 -5.07 -110.12 -96.68
N LYS A 975 -4.85 -110.53 -97.93
CA LYS A 975 -4.27 -109.67 -98.98
C LYS A 975 -5.24 -108.54 -99.27
N ILE A 976 -4.74 -107.31 -99.19
CA ILE A 976 -5.50 -106.13 -99.56
C ILE A 976 -5.43 -106.04 -101.09
N LYS A 977 -6.58 -106.18 -101.76
CA LYS A 977 -6.66 -106.09 -103.21
C LYS A 977 -6.45 -104.65 -103.64
N ASP A 978 -5.74 -104.45 -104.75
CA ASP A 978 -5.56 -103.14 -105.37
C ASP A 978 -6.93 -102.48 -105.62
N GLY A 979 -7.06 -101.20 -105.23
CA GLY A 979 -8.32 -100.45 -105.28
C GLY A 979 -9.18 -100.53 -104.00
N VAL A 980 -8.80 -101.32 -103.00
CA VAL A 980 -9.44 -101.31 -101.67
C VAL A 980 -8.68 -100.36 -100.74
N GLY A 981 -9.39 -99.40 -100.13
CA GLY A 981 -8.78 -98.42 -99.23
C GLY A 981 -8.09 -99.04 -98.01
N VAL A 982 -6.97 -98.45 -97.62
CA VAL A 982 -6.05 -98.97 -96.60
C VAL A 982 -5.77 -97.92 -95.53
N TYR A 983 -5.72 -98.33 -94.26
CA TYR A 983 -5.14 -97.53 -93.18
C TYR A 983 -3.72 -98.00 -92.92
N SER A 984 -2.73 -97.13 -93.11
CA SER A 984 -1.33 -97.41 -92.81
C SER A 984 -0.94 -96.72 -91.49
N CYS A 985 -0.63 -97.52 -90.46
CA CYS A 985 -0.08 -97.03 -89.21
C CYS A 985 1.34 -96.49 -89.42
N GLU A 986 1.76 -95.49 -88.65
CA GLU A 986 3.13 -94.95 -88.68
C GLU A 986 4.23 -96.00 -88.41
N CYS A 987 3.89 -97.15 -87.83
CA CYS A 987 4.81 -98.30 -87.72
C CYS A 987 4.94 -99.12 -89.04
N GLY A 988 4.35 -98.66 -90.13
CA GLY A 988 4.40 -99.33 -91.45
C GLY A 988 3.34 -100.42 -91.66
N ARG A 989 2.60 -100.81 -90.63
CA ARG A 989 1.55 -101.83 -90.74
C ARG A 989 0.29 -101.29 -91.36
N GLU A 990 -0.29 -102.08 -92.23
CA GLU A 990 -1.47 -101.70 -93.00
C GLU A 990 -2.68 -102.52 -92.61
N TYR A 991 -3.86 -101.93 -92.70
CA TYR A 991 -5.11 -102.55 -92.34
C TYR A 991 -6.13 -102.29 -93.44
N HIS A 992 -6.97 -103.29 -93.78
CA HIS A 992 -8.21 -102.96 -94.48
C HIS A 992 -8.96 -101.92 -93.64
N ILE A 993 -9.57 -100.90 -94.24
CA ILE A 993 -10.41 -99.93 -93.51
C ILE A 993 -11.38 -100.61 -92.51
N PRO A 994 -12.18 -101.63 -92.91
CA PRO A 994 -13.05 -102.30 -91.93
C PRO A 994 -12.30 -103.11 -90.86
N CYS A 995 -11.04 -103.47 -91.10
CA CYS A 995 -10.19 -104.09 -90.07
C CYS A 995 -9.56 -103.05 -89.14
N SER A 996 -9.26 -101.85 -89.63
CA SER A 996 -8.67 -100.78 -88.83
C SER A 996 -9.66 -100.29 -87.78
N GLU A 997 -10.93 -100.14 -88.16
CA GLU A 997 -12.02 -99.76 -87.25
C GLU A 997 -12.27 -100.80 -86.13
N ARG A 998 -12.04 -102.09 -86.41
CA ARG A 998 -12.21 -103.15 -85.40
C ARG A 998 -11.07 -103.26 -84.40
N VAL A 999 -9.89 -102.80 -84.78
CA VAL A 999 -8.67 -103.08 -84.01
C VAL A 999 -8.42 -102.06 -82.92
N GLU A 1000 -9.01 -100.85 -82.98
CA GLU A 1000 -8.87 -99.69 -82.08
C GLU A 1000 -7.42 -99.23 -81.81
N ARG A 1001 -6.47 -100.15 -81.63
CA ARG A 1001 -5.03 -99.95 -81.47
C ARG A 1001 -4.24 -100.98 -82.27
N CYS A 1002 -3.29 -100.49 -83.05
CA CYS A 1002 -2.26 -101.29 -83.71
C CYS A 1002 -1.43 -102.01 -82.63
N GLU A 1003 -0.87 -103.19 -82.90
CA GLU A 1003 -0.06 -103.91 -81.89
C GLU A 1003 1.21 -103.13 -81.47
N CYS A 1004 1.60 -102.07 -82.18
CA CYS A 1004 2.64 -101.13 -81.71
C CYS A 1004 2.16 -100.18 -80.58
N GLY A 1005 0.92 -100.34 -80.10
CA GLY A 1005 0.32 -99.57 -79.01
C GLY A 1005 -0.37 -98.27 -79.43
N ARG A 1006 -0.30 -97.90 -80.72
CA ARG A 1006 -0.88 -96.65 -81.24
C ARG A 1006 -2.33 -96.83 -81.65
N THR A 1007 -3.16 -95.82 -81.38
CA THR A 1007 -4.58 -95.81 -81.78
C THR A 1007 -4.73 -95.78 -83.30
N VAL A 1008 -5.62 -96.63 -83.80
CA VAL A 1008 -5.98 -96.74 -85.22
C VAL A 1008 -7.22 -95.89 -85.43
N GLU A 1009 -7.02 -94.58 -85.59
CA GLU A 1009 -8.13 -93.64 -85.70
C GLU A 1009 -8.73 -93.64 -87.12
N SER A 1010 -10.04 -93.87 -87.20
CA SER A 1010 -10.85 -93.77 -88.41
C SER A 1010 -10.94 -92.31 -88.88
N GLY A 1011 -9.91 -91.84 -89.59
CA GLY A 1011 -9.88 -90.53 -90.24
C GLY A 1011 -9.69 -90.69 -91.75
N LEU A 1012 -10.76 -90.47 -92.52
CA LEU A 1012 -10.82 -90.26 -93.97
C LEU A 1012 -9.67 -90.85 -94.79
N GLY A 1013 -9.88 -92.07 -95.30
CA GLY A 1013 -8.96 -92.73 -96.21
C GLY A 1013 -8.57 -91.84 -97.39
N ARG A 1014 -7.27 -91.80 -97.69
CA ARG A 1014 -6.78 -91.38 -99.00
C ARG A 1014 -7.28 -92.38 -100.02
N HIS A 1015 -8.15 -91.95 -100.93
CA HIS A 1015 -8.33 -92.65 -102.20
C HIS A 1015 -7.09 -92.36 -103.05
N THR A 1016 -6.28 -93.39 -103.30
CA THR A 1016 -5.38 -93.46 -104.45
C THR A 1016 -5.70 -94.70 -105.23
#